data_AF-A0A2H1WCL0-F1
#
_entry.id   AF-A0A2H1WCL0-F1
#
_cell.length_a   1.000
_cell.length_b   1.000
_cell.length_c   1.000
_cell.angle_alpha   90.00
_cell.angle_beta   90.00
_cell.angle_gamma   90.00
#
_symmetry.space_group_name_H-M   'P 1'
#
loop_
_entity.id
_entity.type
_entity.pdbx_description
1 polymer ?
#
loop_
_entity_poly.entity_id
_entity_poly.type
_entity_poly.pdbx_seq_one_letter_code
_entity_poly.pdbx_strand_id
1 'polypeptide(L)'
;MPRIVRYQSEFGFTLNKRDIIVDDVRVRAVGMSTVPKEIPPPSGKGTTPVPEKSTKVYFEGGYQETSIYLLEKLKPEQVVPGPAIIMDGLSTIVVEPDCRAEITELGDIRIVIGSGAPKRITTELDSIQLSIFSHRFMSIAEQMGRVLQRTSISVNIKERLDFSCALFGADGGLVSNAPHIPVHLGAMQETVQYQMKVRGDSMKPGQIYLANHPKAGGSHLPDLTVITPVFWPSQPKPVFYVASRGHHADIGGLTPGSMPPHSVSLAQEGAAFRSTLLVDNGTFNEELLTEELMKPGKVPGCSGTRNLADNLSDLKAQVAANQRGIQLVGELISEYGLDVTQAYMSHIQNNAELAVRDMLKEIARNALSKTGSSVLQATEYMDNGTPINLTVTLDENEGSAICDFTGTGVEVWGNLNAPRAITLSALIYCLRCMVGHDVPLNQGCLNPVRVIIPEGSILDPSDDAAVVGGNVLTSQRIVDVVLKAFQVCAASQGCMNNLTLGEEDWGYYETVAGGSGAGPGWHGSGGVHTHMTNTRITDVEIVERRYPMLVTRFSLRPGSGGRGRWRGGDGVLRELVFRRTVQLSVLTERRAFQPYGMNGGEPGARGLNLLQRVDGRIINLGGKASVQAFAGDKYIMNSPGGGGYGPASDAAEGDQQRDKPSAFLERGSVYEYRAAQESV
;
A
#
# COMPACT_ATOMS: atom_id res chain seq x y z
N MET A 1 -27.71 -3.37 25.49
CA MET A 1 -26.98 -4.61 25.17
C MET A 1 -26.48 -4.73 23.72
N PRO A 2 -27.23 -4.36 22.65
CA PRO A 2 -26.75 -4.57 21.26
C PRO A 2 -25.48 -3.79 20.88
N ARG A 3 -25.29 -2.58 21.44
CA ARG A 3 -24.15 -1.70 21.11
C ARG A 3 -22.81 -2.22 21.64
N ILE A 4 -22.76 -2.82 22.83
CA ILE A 4 -21.51 -3.37 23.40
C ILE A 4 -21.07 -4.60 22.63
N VAL A 5 -21.99 -5.51 22.30
CA VAL A 5 -21.71 -6.70 21.48
C VAL A 5 -21.22 -6.27 20.10
N ARG A 6 -21.87 -5.27 19.48
CA ARG A 6 -21.43 -4.72 18.19
C ARG A 6 -20.05 -4.08 18.27
N TYR A 7 -19.78 -3.28 19.31
CA TYR A 7 -18.46 -2.68 19.53
C TYR A 7 -17.40 -3.76 19.73
N GLN A 8 -17.66 -4.78 20.55
CA GLN A 8 -16.72 -5.88 20.74
C GLN A 8 -16.50 -6.69 19.47
N SER A 9 -17.51 -6.87 18.63
CA SER A 9 -17.35 -7.53 17.32
C SER A 9 -16.55 -6.68 16.32
N GLU A 10 -16.71 -5.36 16.34
CA GLU A 10 -16.00 -4.45 15.43
C GLU A 10 -14.55 -4.19 15.88
N PHE A 11 -14.31 -4.06 17.19
CA PHE A 11 -13.04 -3.61 17.75
C PHE A 11 -12.25 -4.68 18.50
N GLY A 12 -12.84 -5.83 18.86
CA GLY A 12 -12.15 -6.93 19.57
C GLY A 12 -11.91 -6.70 21.07
N PHE A 13 -12.24 -5.53 21.60
CA PHE A 13 -12.16 -5.17 23.03
C PHE A 13 -13.32 -4.25 23.43
N THR A 14 -13.45 -3.94 24.72
CA THR A 14 -14.46 -3.01 25.27
C THR A 14 -13.81 -1.91 26.11
N LEU A 15 -14.39 -0.70 26.10
CA LEU A 15 -13.93 0.44 26.91
C LEU A 15 -14.82 0.57 28.15
N ASN A 16 -14.49 -0.16 29.22
CA ASN A 16 -15.37 -0.34 30.38
C ASN A 16 -15.46 0.85 31.36
N LYS A 17 -14.76 1.96 31.09
CA LYS A 17 -14.60 3.10 32.02
C LYS A 17 -14.68 4.48 31.36
N ARG A 18 -15.20 4.60 30.13
CA ARG A 18 -15.24 5.86 29.39
C ARG A 18 -16.67 6.32 29.19
N ASP A 19 -16.90 7.63 29.30
CA ASP A 19 -18.18 8.25 28.95
C ASP A 19 -18.46 8.05 27.45
N ILE A 20 -19.70 7.68 27.13
CA ILE A 20 -20.15 7.50 25.74
C ILE A 20 -20.73 8.83 25.26
N ILE A 21 -20.05 9.47 24.29
CA ILE A 21 -20.54 10.69 23.64
C ILE A 21 -21.39 10.29 22.43
N VAL A 22 -22.59 10.85 22.32
CA VAL A 22 -23.47 10.69 21.15
C VAL A 22 -23.32 11.93 20.27
N ASP A 23 -22.64 11.78 19.14
CA ASP A 23 -22.34 12.87 18.18
C ASP A 23 -23.46 13.10 17.15
N ASP A 24 -24.13 12.02 16.72
CA ASP A 24 -25.19 12.07 15.70
C ASP A 24 -26.35 11.11 16.05
N VAL A 25 -27.58 11.50 15.70
CA VAL A 25 -28.81 10.70 15.86
C VAL A 25 -29.51 10.61 14.52
N ARG A 26 -29.44 9.43 13.88
CA ARG A 26 -30.13 9.16 12.61
C ARG A 26 -31.49 8.50 12.85
N VAL A 27 -32.54 9.14 12.35
CA VAL A 27 -33.90 8.58 12.36
C VAL A 27 -34.23 8.08 10.96
N ARG A 28 -34.48 6.77 10.83
CA ARG A 28 -34.99 6.18 9.58
C ARG A 28 -36.48 5.89 9.74
N ALA A 29 -37.31 6.63 9.03
CA ALA A 29 -38.74 6.33 8.89
C ALA A 29 -38.95 5.46 7.65
N VAL A 30 -39.82 4.45 7.75
CA VAL A 30 -40.25 3.63 6.61
C VAL A 30 -41.75 3.87 6.44
N GLY A 31 -42.13 4.54 5.35
CA GLY A 31 -43.52 4.74 4.95
C GLY A 31 -43.96 3.64 3.99
N MET A 32 -45.25 3.29 4.03
CA MET A 32 -45.84 2.36 3.09
C MET A 32 -46.26 3.12 1.83
N SER A 33 -45.69 2.78 0.68
CA SER A 33 -46.09 3.32 -0.62
C SER A 33 -47.12 2.39 -1.27
N THR A 34 -48.18 2.95 -1.86
CA THR A 34 -49.16 2.21 -2.67
C THR A 34 -48.61 2.03 -4.09
N VAL A 35 -47.47 1.34 -4.22
CA VAL A 35 -47.02 0.86 -5.54
C VAL A 35 -48.02 -0.22 -5.95
N PRO A 36 -48.69 -0.09 -7.11
CA PRO A 36 -49.57 -1.15 -7.62
C PRO A 36 -48.78 -2.45 -7.71
N LYS A 37 -49.34 -3.55 -7.19
CA LYS A 37 -48.76 -4.88 -7.42
C LYS A 37 -48.75 -5.15 -8.92
N GLU A 38 -47.61 -5.55 -9.45
CA GLU A 38 -47.52 -6.06 -10.83
C GLU A 38 -48.54 -7.19 -11.01
N ILE A 39 -49.27 -7.12 -12.13
CA ILE A 39 -50.24 -8.15 -12.50
C ILE A 39 -49.45 -9.26 -13.18
N PRO A 40 -49.39 -10.48 -12.60
CA PRO A 40 -48.63 -11.57 -13.18
C PRO A 40 -49.21 -11.99 -14.54
N PRO A 41 -48.38 -12.39 -15.51
CA PRO A 41 -48.85 -12.95 -16.77
C PRO A 41 -49.62 -14.27 -16.55
N PRO A 42 -50.39 -14.74 -17.55
CA PRO A 42 -51.10 -16.01 -17.46
C PRO A 42 -50.13 -17.19 -17.22
N SER A 43 -50.42 -18.01 -16.21
CA SER A 43 -49.60 -19.18 -15.87
C SER A 43 -49.54 -20.21 -17.00
N GLY A 44 -48.35 -20.77 -17.19
CA GLY A 44 -48.07 -21.94 -18.03
C GLY A 44 -47.91 -23.23 -17.24
N LYS A 45 -48.32 -23.28 -15.97
CA LYS A 45 -48.19 -24.46 -15.11
C LYS A 45 -48.76 -25.71 -15.79
N GLY A 46 -47.97 -26.78 -15.83
CA GLY A 46 -48.35 -28.04 -16.46
C GLY A 46 -48.22 -28.06 -17.99
N THR A 47 -47.75 -26.99 -18.62
CA THR A 47 -47.42 -26.97 -20.06
C THR A 47 -45.92 -27.18 -20.27
N THR A 48 -45.57 -27.90 -21.33
CA THR A 48 -44.17 -28.16 -21.69
C THR A 48 -43.60 -27.00 -22.52
N PRO A 49 -42.45 -26.42 -22.14
CA PRO A 49 -41.74 -25.45 -22.97
C PRO A 49 -41.38 -26.02 -24.34
N VAL A 50 -41.57 -25.23 -25.41
CA VAL A 50 -41.21 -25.64 -26.77
C VAL A 50 -39.88 -25.00 -27.15
N PRO A 51 -38.85 -25.80 -27.49
CA PRO A 51 -37.58 -25.24 -27.94
C PRO A 51 -37.71 -24.64 -29.35
N GLU A 52 -37.02 -23.53 -29.57
CA GLU A 52 -36.90 -22.88 -30.89
C GLU A 52 -36.00 -23.71 -31.83
N LYS A 53 -34.91 -24.25 -31.28
CA LYS A 53 -33.94 -25.11 -31.98
C LYS A 53 -33.08 -25.87 -30.97
N SER A 54 -32.23 -26.77 -31.44
CA SER A 54 -31.15 -27.36 -30.66
C SER A 54 -29.79 -27.07 -31.29
N THR A 55 -28.72 -27.07 -30.49
CA THR A 55 -27.35 -26.96 -30.95
C THR A 55 -26.40 -27.76 -30.04
N LYS A 56 -25.21 -28.08 -30.53
CA LYS A 56 -24.16 -28.66 -29.69
C LYS A 56 -23.47 -27.59 -28.86
N VAL A 57 -23.41 -27.80 -27.55
CA VAL A 57 -22.70 -26.95 -26.58
C VAL A 57 -21.74 -27.84 -25.79
N TYR A 58 -20.54 -27.34 -25.51
CA TYR A 58 -19.56 -28.06 -24.71
C TYR A 58 -19.75 -27.75 -23.22
N PHE A 59 -19.93 -28.79 -22.40
CA PHE A 59 -19.93 -28.72 -20.94
C PHE A 59 -18.76 -29.56 -20.38
N GLU A 60 -18.55 -29.60 -19.06
CA GLU A 60 -17.42 -30.31 -18.42
C GLU A 60 -17.37 -31.82 -18.80
N GLY A 61 -18.51 -32.44 -19.14
CA GLY A 61 -18.60 -33.81 -19.64
C GLY A 61 -18.48 -33.99 -21.17
N GLY A 62 -18.22 -32.92 -21.93
CA GLY A 62 -18.13 -32.94 -23.39
C GLY A 62 -19.27 -32.22 -24.11
N TYR A 63 -19.34 -32.39 -25.44
CA TYR A 63 -20.41 -31.82 -26.26
C TYR A 63 -21.75 -32.51 -25.99
N GLN A 64 -22.78 -31.73 -25.66
CA GLN A 64 -24.15 -32.20 -25.45
C GLN A 64 -25.13 -31.45 -26.35
N GLU A 65 -26.16 -32.15 -26.82
CA GLU A 65 -27.26 -31.54 -27.57
C GLU A 65 -28.11 -30.68 -26.62
N THR A 66 -28.19 -29.39 -26.89
CA THR A 66 -28.73 -28.38 -25.97
C THR A 66 -29.89 -27.65 -26.63
N SER A 67 -31.05 -27.67 -25.97
CA SER A 67 -32.26 -27.00 -26.46
C SER A 67 -32.20 -25.50 -26.23
N ILE A 68 -32.62 -24.71 -27.21
CA ILE A 68 -32.66 -23.24 -27.15
C ILE A 68 -34.11 -22.79 -27.04
N TYR A 69 -34.41 -21.98 -26.05
CA TYR A 69 -35.71 -21.38 -25.78
C TYR A 69 -35.61 -19.86 -25.92
N LEU A 70 -36.69 -19.21 -26.32
CA LEU A 70 -36.82 -17.76 -26.31
C LEU A 70 -37.63 -17.36 -25.06
N LEU A 71 -37.11 -16.46 -24.24
CA LEU A 71 -37.74 -16.05 -22.98
C LEU A 71 -39.16 -15.53 -23.19
N GLU A 72 -39.38 -14.76 -24.25
CA GLU A 72 -40.70 -14.23 -24.66
C GLU A 72 -41.75 -15.33 -24.96
N LYS A 73 -41.33 -16.56 -25.24
CA LYS A 73 -42.21 -17.72 -25.51
C LYS A 73 -42.44 -18.59 -24.27
N LEU A 74 -41.70 -18.34 -23.19
CA LEU A 74 -41.88 -19.04 -21.91
C LEU A 74 -42.96 -18.34 -21.08
N LYS A 75 -43.65 -19.12 -20.26
CA LYS A 75 -44.77 -18.67 -19.42
C LYS A 75 -44.43 -18.86 -17.94
N PRO A 76 -45.01 -18.03 -17.04
CA PRO A 76 -44.88 -18.23 -15.59
C PRO A 76 -45.15 -19.67 -15.15
N GLU A 77 -44.40 -20.15 -14.16
CA GLU A 77 -44.44 -21.51 -13.61
C GLU A 77 -43.99 -22.64 -14.55
N GLN A 78 -43.45 -22.34 -15.74
CA GLN A 78 -42.80 -23.33 -16.58
C GLN A 78 -41.40 -23.69 -16.07
N VAL A 79 -40.98 -24.93 -16.34
CA VAL A 79 -39.68 -25.47 -15.96
C VAL A 79 -38.93 -25.93 -17.21
N VAL A 80 -37.74 -25.38 -17.41
CA VAL A 80 -36.81 -25.76 -18.48
C VAL A 80 -35.65 -26.58 -17.86
N PRO A 81 -35.58 -27.90 -18.09
CA PRO A 81 -34.47 -28.70 -17.61
C PRO A 81 -33.19 -28.39 -18.41
N GLY A 82 -32.03 -28.39 -17.73
CA GLY A 82 -30.73 -28.33 -18.37
C GLY A 82 -30.32 -29.68 -19.00
N PRO A 83 -29.40 -29.69 -19.99
CA PRO A 83 -28.76 -28.54 -20.59
C PRO A 83 -29.69 -27.75 -21.53
N ALA A 84 -29.77 -26.43 -21.34
CA ALA A 84 -30.58 -25.55 -22.17
C ALA A 84 -29.94 -24.15 -22.33
N ILE A 85 -30.32 -23.44 -23.39
CA ILE A 85 -30.05 -22.01 -23.57
C ILE A 85 -31.39 -21.27 -23.56
N ILE A 86 -31.51 -20.22 -22.77
CA ILE A 86 -32.65 -19.31 -22.79
C ILE A 86 -32.15 -17.98 -23.34
N MET A 87 -32.64 -17.57 -24.50
CA MET A 87 -32.29 -16.29 -25.12
C MET A 87 -33.34 -15.25 -24.77
N ASP A 88 -32.87 -14.11 -24.32
CA ASP A 88 -33.60 -12.87 -24.17
C ASP A 88 -33.02 -11.82 -25.13
N GLY A 89 -33.77 -10.78 -25.47
CA GLY A 89 -33.34 -9.75 -26.44
C GLY A 89 -32.00 -9.07 -26.09
N LEU A 90 -31.59 -9.14 -24.81
CA LEU A 90 -30.35 -8.55 -24.30
C LEU A 90 -29.39 -9.57 -23.66
N SER A 91 -29.78 -10.83 -23.49
CA SER A 91 -28.97 -11.81 -22.76
C SER A 91 -29.14 -13.24 -23.26
N THR A 92 -28.13 -14.07 -23.00
CA THR A 92 -28.16 -15.51 -23.29
C THR A 92 -27.83 -16.24 -22.00
N ILE A 93 -28.80 -16.98 -21.47
CA ILE A 93 -28.70 -17.68 -20.19
C ILE A 93 -28.47 -19.15 -20.48
N VAL A 94 -27.37 -19.69 -19.98
CA VAL A 94 -27.04 -21.12 -20.09
C VAL A 94 -27.51 -21.82 -18.81
N VAL A 95 -28.39 -22.79 -18.98
CA VAL A 95 -28.82 -23.70 -17.91
C VAL A 95 -27.97 -24.96 -18.04
N GLU A 96 -27.03 -25.15 -17.12
CA GLU A 96 -26.10 -26.28 -17.12
C GLU A 96 -26.80 -27.64 -16.94
N PRO A 97 -26.14 -28.76 -17.33
CA PRO A 97 -26.56 -30.09 -16.90
C PRO A 97 -26.83 -30.15 -15.39
N ASP A 98 -27.79 -30.97 -14.98
CA ASP A 98 -28.31 -31.09 -13.61
C ASP A 98 -28.97 -29.82 -13.03
N CYS A 99 -28.95 -28.68 -13.70
CA CYS A 99 -29.72 -27.50 -13.31
C CYS A 99 -31.10 -27.47 -14.00
N ARG A 100 -31.99 -26.63 -13.49
CA ARG A 100 -33.24 -26.28 -14.19
C ARG A 100 -33.55 -24.80 -14.02
N ALA A 101 -34.13 -24.20 -15.04
CA ALA A 101 -34.69 -22.86 -14.96
C ALA A 101 -36.19 -22.93 -14.70
N GLU A 102 -36.66 -22.17 -13.71
CA GLU A 102 -38.08 -22.05 -13.37
C GLU A 102 -38.50 -20.60 -13.63
N ILE A 103 -39.53 -20.40 -14.44
CA ILE A 103 -40.07 -19.05 -14.67
C ILE A 103 -40.96 -18.69 -13.48
N THR A 104 -40.64 -17.61 -12.77
CA THR A 104 -41.40 -17.16 -11.60
C THR A 104 -42.79 -16.65 -11.99
N GLU A 105 -43.66 -16.39 -11.01
CA GLU A 105 -44.99 -15.82 -11.24
C GLU A 105 -44.94 -14.47 -11.99
N LEU A 106 -43.85 -13.72 -11.85
CA LEU A 106 -43.65 -12.41 -12.50
C LEU A 106 -42.87 -12.51 -13.83
N GLY A 107 -42.44 -13.71 -14.23
CA GLY A 107 -41.67 -13.91 -15.46
C GLY A 107 -40.14 -13.86 -15.28
N ASP A 108 -39.64 -13.69 -14.05
CA ASP A 108 -38.21 -13.81 -13.77
C ASP A 108 -37.74 -15.25 -13.98
N ILE A 109 -36.44 -15.43 -14.20
CA ILE A 109 -35.82 -16.76 -14.29
C ILE A 109 -35.18 -17.10 -12.95
N ARG A 110 -35.70 -18.13 -12.27
CA ARG A 110 -35.05 -18.74 -11.11
C ARG A 110 -34.28 -19.98 -11.55
N ILE A 111 -32.95 -19.93 -11.46
CA ILE A 111 -32.12 -21.11 -11.67
C ILE A 111 -32.07 -21.94 -10.40
N VAL A 112 -32.53 -23.18 -10.48
CA VAL A 112 -32.37 -24.18 -9.43
C VAL A 112 -31.21 -25.09 -9.81
N ILE A 113 -30.15 -25.00 -9.01
CA ILE A 113 -28.97 -25.87 -9.13
C ILE A 113 -29.37 -27.26 -8.58
N GLY A 114 -29.16 -28.32 -9.37
CA GLY A 114 -29.47 -29.68 -8.94
C GLY A 114 -28.52 -30.20 -7.87
N SER A 115 -28.68 -31.49 -7.53
CA SER A 115 -27.91 -32.18 -6.49
C SER A 115 -26.48 -32.54 -6.89
N GLY A 116 -25.93 -31.96 -7.95
CA GLY A 116 -24.52 -32.10 -8.28
C GLY A 116 -23.70 -31.76 -7.04
N ALA A 117 -22.95 -32.74 -6.51
CA ALA A 117 -22.17 -32.50 -5.31
C ALA A 117 -21.22 -31.34 -5.61
N PRO A 118 -21.20 -30.26 -4.82
CA PRO A 118 -20.23 -29.19 -5.04
C PRO A 118 -18.86 -29.84 -5.07
N LYS A 119 -18.10 -29.59 -6.15
CA LYS A 119 -16.78 -30.17 -6.37
C LYS A 119 -15.96 -29.83 -5.12
N ARG A 120 -15.60 -30.87 -4.35
CA ARG A 120 -14.89 -30.66 -3.10
C ARG A 120 -13.52 -30.11 -3.46
N ILE A 121 -13.26 -28.86 -3.07
CA ILE A 121 -11.95 -28.25 -3.27
C ILE A 121 -10.96 -29.01 -2.39
N THR A 122 -9.86 -29.43 -2.99
CA THR A 122 -8.80 -30.19 -2.32
C THR A 122 -7.55 -29.32 -2.18
N THR A 123 -6.50 -29.87 -1.59
CA THR A 123 -5.18 -29.23 -1.48
C THR A 123 -4.42 -29.18 -2.82
N GLU A 124 -4.89 -29.88 -3.85
CA GLU A 124 -4.28 -29.90 -5.18
C GLU A 124 -4.44 -28.54 -5.87
N LEU A 125 -3.43 -28.17 -6.65
CA LEU A 125 -3.42 -26.92 -7.40
C LEU A 125 -4.49 -26.94 -8.51
N ASP A 126 -5.48 -26.06 -8.39
CA ASP A 126 -6.43 -25.72 -9.44
C ASP A 126 -6.27 -24.23 -9.80
N SER A 127 -6.16 -23.91 -11.09
CA SER A 127 -5.87 -22.54 -11.55
C SER A 127 -7.01 -21.57 -11.32
N ILE A 128 -8.26 -22.05 -11.37
CA ILE A 128 -9.45 -21.24 -11.08
C ILE A 128 -9.50 -20.95 -9.59
N GLN A 129 -9.31 -21.97 -8.77
CA GLN A 129 -9.26 -21.81 -7.31
C GLN A 129 -8.08 -20.94 -6.87
N LEU A 130 -6.91 -21.04 -7.52
CA LEU A 130 -5.77 -20.17 -7.24
C LEU A 130 -6.14 -18.69 -7.39
N SER A 131 -6.83 -18.35 -8.48
CA SER A 131 -7.33 -16.99 -8.71
C SER A 131 -8.37 -16.58 -7.65
N ILE A 132 -9.33 -17.46 -7.33
CA ILE A 132 -10.36 -17.21 -6.32
C ILE A 132 -9.73 -16.96 -4.94
N PHE A 133 -8.83 -17.83 -4.48
CA PHE A 133 -8.15 -17.68 -3.20
C PHE A 133 -7.27 -16.43 -3.18
N SER A 134 -6.55 -16.12 -4.27
CA SER A 134 -5.76 -14.89 -4.37
C SER A 134 -6.61 -13.64 -4.17
N HIS A 135 -7.75 -13.54 -4.85
CA HIS A 135 -8.68 -12.42 -4.68
C HIS A 135 -9.36 -12.42 -3.31
N ARG A 136 -9.67 -13.58 -2.73
CA ARG A 136 -10.22 -13.66 -1.37
C ARG A 136 -9.22 -13.16 -0.33
N PHE A 137 -7.97 -13.59 -0.36
CA PHE A 137 -6.93 -13.11 0.56
C PHE A 137 -6.68 -11.61 0.39
N MET A 138 -6.61 -11.11 -0.85
CA MET A 138 -6.50 -9.68 -1.12
C MET A 138 -7.68 -8.90 -0.52
N SER A 139 -8.91 -9.39 -0.73
CA SER A 139 -10.13 -8.77 -0.19
C SER A 139 -10.13 -8.71 1.33
N ILE A 140 -9.53 -9.69 2.03
CA ILE A 140 -9.34 -9.64 3.49
C ILE A 140 -8.47 -8.45 3.86
N ALA A 141 -7.29 -8.32 3.26
CA ALA A 141 -6.37 -7.22 3.54
C ALA A 141 -6.99 -5.85 3.22
N GLU A 142 -7.73 -5.72 2.12
CA GLU A 142 -8.46 -4.49 1.76
C GLU A 142 -9.60 -4.17 2.74
N GLN A 143 -10.31 -5.18 3.24
CA GLN A 143 -11.36 -4.97 4.25
C GLN A 143 -10.77 -4.53 5.59
N MET A 144 -9.64 -5.10 6.00
CA MET A 144 -8.89 -4.60 7.16
C MET A 144 -8.51 -3.13 6.97
N GLY A 145 -7.95 -2.79 5.80
CA GLY A 145 -7.57 -1.42 5.47
C GLY A 145 -8.73 -0.43 5.49
N ARG A 146 -9.90 -0.82 4.96
CA ARG A 146 -11.13 -0.01 5.02
C ARG A 146 -11.62 0.23 6.45
N VAL A 147 -11.50 -0.77 7.33
CA VAL A 147 -11.82 -0.60 8.75
C VAL A 147 -10.85 0.41 9.36
N LEU A 148 -9.54 0.21 9.18
CA LEU A 148 -8.50 1.09 9.71
C LEU A 148 -8.71 2.55 9.29
N GLN A 149 -8.91 2.79 7.99
CA GLN A 149 -9.13 4.13 7.45
C GLN A 149 -10.35 4.82 8.07
N ARG A 150 -11.46 4.07 8.26
CA ARG A 150 -12.73 4.65 8.74
C ARG A 150 -12.71 4.96 10.24
N THR A 151 -11.98 4.17 11.02
CA THR A 151 -11.95 4.28 12.49
C THR A 151 -10.79 5.14 13.00
N SER A 152 -9.75 5.35 12.20
CA SER A 152 -8.64 6.25 12.54
C SER A 152 -9.07 7.72 12.53
N ILE A 153 -8.35 8.55 13.30
CA ILE A 153 -8.64 9.98 13.43
C ILE A 153 -7.52 10.86 12.88
N SER A 154 -6.28 10.36 12.85
CA SER A 154 -5.14 11.12 12.31
C SER A 154 -5.27 11.36 10.81
N VAL A 155 -4.76 12.51 10.36
CA VAL A 155 -4.71 12.86 8.93
C VAL A 155 -3.90 11.84 8.13
N ASN A 156 -2.81 11.32 8.71
CA ASN A 156 -1.89 10.38 8.05
C ASN A 156 -2.57 9.06 7.67
N ILE A 157 -3.32 8.45 8.59
CA ILE A 157 -3.98 7.19 8.30
C ILE A 157 -5.29 7.43 7.54
N LYS A 158 -6.11 8.40 7.97
CA LYS A 158 -7.46 8.61 7.43
C LYS A 158 -7.48 9.19 6.02
N GLU A 159 -6.72 10.27 5.81
CA GLU A 159 -6.76 11.05 4.57
C GLU A 159 -5.64 10.62 3.61
N ARG A 160 -4.42 10.47 4.15
CA ARG A 160 -3.23 10.18 3.34
C ARG A 160 -3.04 8.69 3.03
N LEU A 161 -3.76 7.80 3.71
CA LEU A 161 -3.65 6.35 3.56
C LEU A 161 -2.25 5.81 3.82
N ASP A 162 -1.55 6.40 4.80
CA ASP A 162 -0.21 5.97 5.19
C ASP A 162 -0.27 4.78 6.16
N PHE A 163 -0.77 3.65 5.65
CA PHE A 163 -0.91 2.40 6.38
C PHE A 163 -0.89 1.20 5.44
N SER A 164 -0.57 0.01 5.93
CA SER A 164 -0.76 -1.26 5.22
C SER A 164 -1.43 -2.29 6.13
N CYS A 165 -2.24 -3.16 5.54
CA CYS A 165 -2.80 -4.34 6.19
C CYS A 165 -2.38 -5.58 5.41
N ALA A 166 -2.03 -6.64 6.11
CA ALA A 166 -1.50 -7.85 5.49
C ALA A 166 -1.87 -9.13 6.25
N LEU A 167 -1.88 -10.22 5.50
CA LEU A 167 -2.10 -11.59 5.96
C LEU A 167 -0.84 -12.41 5.75
N PHE A 168 -0.50 -13.20 6.77
CA PHE A 168 0.72 -14.02 6.82
C PHE A 168 0.38 -15.48 7.08
N GLY A 169 1.15 -16.37 6.48
CA GLY A 169 1.08 -17.81 6.68
C GLY A 169 1.47 -18.24 8.10
N ALA A 170 1.40 -19.55 8.36
CA ALA A 170 1.79 -20.13 9.65
C ALA A 170 3.28 -19.94 9.98
N ASP A 171 4.11 -19.77 8.95
CA ASP A 171 5.54 -19.47 9.01
C ASP A 171 5.85 -17.96 9.12
N GLY A 172 4.81 -17.13 9.16
CA GLY A 172 4.91 -15.67 9.15
C GLY A 172 5.26 -15.08 7.79
N GLY A 173 5.31 -15.86 6.71
CA GLY A 173 5.57 -15.38 5.36
C GLY A 173 4.41 -14.54 4.83
N LEU A 174 4.71 -13.43 4.13
CA LEU A 174 3.70 -12.57 3.53
C LEU A 174 2.95 -13.33 2.44
N VAL A 175 1.62 -13.33 2.51
CA VAL A 175 0.73 -13.98 1.53
C VAL A 175 -0.01 -12.95 0.69
N SER A 176 -0.60 -11.95 1.34
CA SER A 176 -1.33 -10.88 0.68
C SER A 176 -1.27 -9.59 1.48
N ASN A 177 -1.38 -8.45 0.78
CA ASN A 177 -1.38 -7.13 1.36
C ASN A 177 -2.31 -6.20 0.59
N ALA A 178 -2.93 -5.24 1.28
CA ALA A 178 -3.58 -4.13 0.60
C ALA A 178 -2.50 -3.23 -0.03
N PRO A 179 -2.64 -2.82 -1.31
CA PRO A 179 -1.59 -2.12 -2.06
C PRO A 179 -1.55 -0.63 -1.70
N HIS A 180 -1.12 -0.34 -0.48
CA HIS A 180 -0.91 1.04 -0.01
C HIS A 180 0.56 1.40 -0.09
N ILE A 181 1.41 1.01 0.87
CA ILE A 181 2.79 1.49 0.94
C ILE A 181 3.81 0.35 0.71
N PRO A 182 4.62 0.37 -0.37
CA PRO A 182 5.55 -0.71 -0.67
C PRO A 182 6.65 -0.96 0.37
N VAL A 183 7.10 0.06 1.10
CA VAL A 183 8.14 -0.11 2.13
C VAL A 183 7.68 -0.97 3.32
N HIS A 184 6.36 -1.09 3.53
CA HIS A 184 5.81 -1.91 4.62
C HIS A 184 5.98 -3.40 4.39
N LEU A 185 6.21 -3.86 3.15
CA LEU A 185 5.93 -5.24 2.77
C LEU A 185 6.92 -6.25 3.33
N GLY A 186 8.19 -6.16 2.91
CA GLY A 186 9.24 -7.01 3.47
C GLY A 186 9.44 -6.74 4.97
N ALA A 187 9.22 -5.50 5.39
CA ALA A 187 9.38 -5.09 6.78
C ALA A 187 8.31 -5.70 7.72
N MET A 188 7.04 -5.79 7.30
CA MET A 188 6.00 -6.41 8.13
C MET A 188 6.21 -7.91 8.28
N GLN A 189 6.70 -8.61 7.26
CA GLN A 189 7.05 -10.03 7.38
C GLN A 189 8.14 -10.25 8.44
N GLU A 190 9.24 -9.51 8.34
CA GLU A 190 10.32 -9.55 9.34
C GLU A 190 9.78 -9.24 10.75
N THR A 191 8.82 -8.33 10.85
CA THR A 191 8.16 -8.00 12.13
C THR A 191 7.40 -9.20 12.70
N VAL A 192 6.58 -9.88 11.88
CA VAL A 192 5.81 -11.06 12.29
C VAL A 192 6.75 -12.19 12.69
N GLN A 193 7.75 -12.50 11.86
CA GLN A 193 8.73 -13.56 12.12
C GLN A 193 9.57 -13.27 13.37
N TYR A 194 9.91 -12.00 13.63
CA TYR A 194 10.55 -11.61 14.89
C TYR A 194 9.67 -11.90 16.10
N GLN A 195 8.36 -11.57 16.05
CA GLN A 195 7.44 -11.89 17.15
C GLN A 195 7.33 -13.39 17.35
N MET A 196 7.26 -14.18 16.28
CA MET A 196 7.24 -15.65 16.34
C MET A 196 8.48 -16.19 17.04
N LYS A 197 9.67 -15.67 16.71
CA LYS A 197 10.93 -16.08 17.33
C LYS A 197 11.01 -15.71 18.81
N VAL A 198 10.63 -14.48 19.16
CA VAL A 198 10.75 -13.96 20.54
C VAL A 198 9.70 -14.54 21.47
N ARG A 199 8.47 -14.75 20.98
CA ARG A 199 7.36 -15.29 21.80
C ARG A 199 7.33 -16.81 21.80
N GLY A 200 7.71 -17.47 20.71
CA GLY A 200 7.63 -18.93 20.57
C GLY A 200 6.26 -19.45 21.00
N ASP A 201 6.27 -20.49 21.82
CA ASP A 201 5.04 -21.15 22.32
C ASP A 201 4.31 -20.35 23.43
N SER A 202 4.77 -19.14 23.78
CA SER A 202 4.11 -18.30 24.79
C SER A 202 2.90 -17.52 24.27
N MET A 203 2.70 -17.47 22.94
CA MET A 203 1.56 -16.79 22.34
C MET A 203 0.25 -17.47 22.72
N LYS A 204 -0.77 -16.66 23.05
CA LYS A 204 -2.11 -17.15 23.42
C LYS A 204 -3.20 -16.53 22.55
N PRO A 205 -4.33 -17.23 22.34
CA PRO A 205 -5.50 -16.63 21.71
C PRO A 205 -5.91 -15.33 22.41
N GLY A 206 -6.25 -14.31 21.64
CA GLY A 206 -6.68 -13.01 22.16
C GLY A 206 -5.54 -12.06 22.58
N GLN A 207 -4.28 -12.46 22.43
CA GLN A 207 -3.14 -11.57 22.60
C GLN A 207 -2.83 -10.79 21.33
N ILE A 208 -2.45 -9.53 21.47
CA ILE A 208 -2.06 -8.64 20.37
C ILE A 208 -0.76 -7.94 20.75
N TYR A 209 0.19 -7.90 19.82
CA TYR A 209 1.52 -7.34 20.03
C TYR A 209 1.72 -6.05 19.23
N LEU A 210 2.54 -5.15 19.78
CA LEU A 210 2.95 -3.90 19.15
C LEU A 210 4.47 -3.88 18.95
N ALA A 211 4.90 -3.50 17.74
CA ALA A 211 6.30 -3.32 17.39
C ALA A 211 6.51 -2.22 16.33
N ASN A 212 7.60 -1.47 16.47
CA ASN A 212 8.11 -0.52 15.47
C ASN A 212 9.66 -0.43 15.50
N HIS A 213 10.32 -1.16 16.41
CA HIS A 213 11.77 -1.11 16.55
C HIS A 213 12.46 -1.69 15.31
N PRO A 214 13.52 -1.06 14.77
CA PRO A 214 14.26 -1.53 13.59
C PRO A 214 14.69 -3.00 13.63
N LYS A 215 15.34 -3.43 14.72
CA LYS A 215 15.71 -4.85 14.94
C LYS A 215 14.53 -5.81 15.12
N ALA A 216 13.31 -5.30 15.27
CA ALA A 216 12.07 -6.07 15.32
C ALA A 216 11.25 -5.94 14.01
N GLY A 217 11.89 -5.60 12.88
CA GLY A 217 11.24 -5.47 11.57
C GLY A 217 10.58 -4.10 11.30
N GLY A 218 10.76 -3.12 12.18
CA GLY A 218 10.30 -1.75 11.96
C GLY A 218 11.04 -1.05 10.81
N SER A 219 10.30 -0.29 10.00
CA SER A 219 10.86 0.57 8.94
C SER A 219 11.51 1.83 9.53
N HIS A 220 10.76 2.52 10.39
CA HIS A 220 11.21 3.60 11.27
C HIS A 220 10.24 3.68 12.47
N LEU A 221 10.52 4.52 13.47
CA LEU A 221 9.70 4.54 14.67
C LEU A 221 8.24 5.00 14.44
N PRO A 222 7.94 6.00 13.59
CA PRO A 222 6.55 6.42 13.37
C PRO A 222 5.62 5.36 12.77
N ASP A 223 6.16 4.27 12.20
CA ASP A 223 5.36 3.18 11.64
C ASP A 223 5.11 2.09 12.71
N LEU A 224 3.97 2.19 13.40
CA LEU A 224 3.58 1.24 14.44
C LEU A 224 2.89 0.02 13.83
N THR A 225 3.41 -1.18 14.10
CA THR A 225 2.85 -2.44 13.62
C THR A 225 2.12 -3.17 14.74
N VAL A 226 0.83 -3.42 14.54
CA VAL A 226 -0.01 -4.24 15.42
C VAL A 226 -0.13 -5.63 14.81
N ILE A 227 0.30 -6.65 15.54
CA ILE A 227 0.37 -8.05 15.11
C ILE A 227 -0.59 -8.89 15.95
N THR A 228 -1.47 -9.64 15.28
CA THR A 228 -2.41 -10.54 15.96
C THR A 228 -2.26 -11.98 15.45
N PRO A 229 -1.84 -12.93 16.29
CA PRO A 229 -1.87 -14.35 15.96
C PRO A 229 -3.31 -14.85 15.82
N VAL A 230 -3.56 -15.63 14.77
CA VAL A 230 -4.86 -16.26 14.50
C VAL A 230 -4.80 -17.71 14.94
N PHE A 231 -5.64 -18.10 15.90
CA PHE A 231 -5.77 -19.49 16.36
C PHE A 231 -7.01 -20.15 15.75
N TRP A 232 -6.91 -21.44 15.47
CA TRP A 232 -8.03 -22.27 15.03
C TRP A 232 -8.36 -23.34 16.09
N PRO A 233 -9.63 -23.75 16.27
CA PRO A 233 -9.97 -24.78 17.25
C PRO A 233 -9.08 -26.02 17.13
N SER A 234 -8.66 -26.54 18.30
CA SER A 234 -7.77 -27.71 18.42
C SER A 234 -6.34 -27.54 17.88
N GLN A 235 -5.93 -26.33 17.48
CA GLN A 235 -4.55 -26.04 17.10
C GLN A 235 -3.79 -25.39 18.27
N PRO A 236 -2.65 -25.96 18.71
CA PRO A 236 -1.89 -25.42 19.83
C PRO A 236 -1.08 -24.18 19.46
N LYS A 237 -0.93 -23.90 18.16
CA LYS A 237 -0.14 -22.79 17.61
C LYS A 237 -1.00 -21.92 16.69
N PRO A 238 -0.60 -20.65 16.47
CA PRO A 238 -1.25 -19.82 15.47
C PRO A 238 -1.19 -20.49 14.09
N VAL A 239 -2.31 -20.48 13.38
CA VAL A 239 -2.43 -21.01 12.01
C VAL A 239 -2.16 -19.95 10.94
N PHE A 240 -2.33 -18.68 11.30
CA PHE A 240 -2.08 -17.49 10.49
C PHE A 240 -1.69 -16.33 11.39
N TYR A 241 -1.21 -15.23 10.79
CA TYR A 241 -1.10 -13.94 11.47
C TYR A 241 -1.75 -12.87 10.60
N VAL A 242 -2.37 -11.89 11.25
CA VAL A 242 -2.79 -10.65 10.60
C VAL A 242 -2.03 -9.50 11.23
N ALA A 243 -1.65 -8.52 10.40
CA ALA A 243 -1.02 -7.32 10.92
C ALA A 243 -1.48 -6.08 10.17
N SER A 244 -1.47 -4.97 10.89
CA SER A 244 -1.65 -3.63 10.35
C SER A 244 -0.50 -2.75 10.79
N ARG A 245 0.05 -1.97 9.87
CA ARG A 245 1.07 -0.97 10.13
C ARG A 245 0.51 0.39 9.75
N GLY A 246 0.58 1.36 10.65
CA GLY A 246 0.07 2.71 10.44
C GLY A 246 1.15 3.73 10.78
N HIS A 247 1.23 4.80 9.99
CA HIS A 247 2.11 5.92 10.27
C HIS A 247 1.46 6.89 11.25
N HIS A 248 2.04 7.01 12.45
CA HIS A 248 1.60 7.95 13.46
C HIS A 248 2.28 9.29 13.27
N ALA A 249 1.47 10.36 13.19
CA ALA A 249 1.97 11.70 12.88
C ALA A 249 3.04 12.21 13.85
N ASP A 250 2.96 11.86 15.13
CA ASP A 250 3.97 12.16 16.15
C ASP A 250 3.90 11.08 17.24
N ILE A 251 5.06 10.59 17.66
CA ILE A 251 5.30 9.63 18.74
C ILE A 251 6.45 10.09 19.66
N GLY A 252 6.70 11.40 19.68
CA GLY A 252 7.77 12.05 20.44
C GLY A 252 9.09 12.17 19.67
N GLY A 253 10.14 12.57 20.39
CA GLY A 253 11.49 12.80 19.84
C GLY A 253 11.87 14.28 19.78
N LEU A 254 12.96 14.58 19.07
CA LEU A 254 13.59 15.91 19.01
C LEU A 254 12.71 17.00 18.38
N THR A 255 11.97 16.66 17.33
CA THR A 255 11.15 17.64 16.58
C THR A 255 9.72 17.14 16.44
N PRO A 256 8.73 18.04 16.34
CA PRO A 256 7.38 17.68 15.98
C PRO A 256 7.33 16.85 14.69
N GLY A 257 6.43 15.89 14.65
CA GLY A 257 6.26 15.02 13.49
C GLY A 257 7.10 13.74 13.52
N SER A 258 7.94 13.54 14.56
CA SER A 258 8.83 12.38 14.72
C SER A 258 9.73 12.03 13.52
N MET A 259 10.02 13.04 12.68
CA MET A 259 10.97 12.94 11.55
C MET A 259 12.13 13.94 11.72
N PRO A 260 12.90 13.90 12.83
CA PRO A 260 13.96 14.87 13.08
C PRO A 260 15.07 14.77 12.02
N PRO A 261 15.40 15.85 11.27
CA PRO A 261 16.35 15.78 10.16
C PRO A 261 17.81 15.61 10.59
N HIS A 262 18.10 15.71 11.89
CA HIS A 262 19.45 15.68 12.47
C HIS A 262 19.58 14.68 13.62
N SER A 263 18.65 13.71 13.75
CA SER A 263 18.83 12.64 14.72
C SER A 263 20.09 11.82 14.41
N VAL A 264 20.80 11.44 15.47
CA VAL A 264 22.02 10.62 15.43
C VAL A 264 21.86 9.34 16.25
N SER A 265 20.84 9.25 17.10
CA SER A 265 20.46 8.03 17.81
C SER A 265 18.96 7.75 17.72
N LEU A 266 18.57 6.49 17.82
CA LEU A 266 17.18 6.04 17.77
C LEU A 266 16.32 6.70 18.86
N ALA A 267 16.90 6.90 20.04
CA ALA A 267 16.22 7.53 21.18
C ALA A 267 15.76 8.98 20.91
N GLN A 268 16.33 9.63 19.89
CA GLN A 268 15.95 10.98 19.47
C GLN A 268 14.74 11.00 18.51
N GLU A 269 14.30 9.84 18.02
CA GLU A 269 13.29 9.73 16.96
C GLU A 269 11.88 9.42 17.47
N GLY A 270 11.73 9.01 18.74
CA GLY A 270 10.44 8.76 19.36
C GLY A 270 10.36 7.45 20.14
N ALA A 271 9.13 7.01 20.43
CA ALA A 271 8.87 5.80 21.20
C ALA A 271 9.21 4.53 20.40
N ALA A 272 9.87 3.56 21.04
CA ALA A 272 10.33 2.34 20.41
C ALA A 272 9.81 1.08 21.13
N PHE A 273 9.19 0.18 20.38
CA PHE A 273 8.51 -1.03 20.81
C PHE A 273 9.10 -2.24 20.06
N ARG A 274 9.65 -3.21 20.78
CA ARG A 274 10.16 -4.47 20.19
C ARG A 274 9.12 -5.57 20.15
N SER A 275 8.42 -5.76 21.27
CA SER A 275 7.41 -6.79 21.45
C SER A 275 6.56 -6.42 22.67
N THR A 276 5.76 -5.37 22.54
CA THR A 276 4.89 -4.92 23.65
C THR A 276 3.55 -5.63 23.58
N LEU A 277 3.05 -6.15 24.69
CA LEU A 277 1.72 -6.76 24.76
C LEU A 277 0.68 -5.64 24.83
N LEU A 278 0.02 -5.38 23.70
CA LEU A 278 -0.94 -4.28 23.52
C LEU A 278 -2.32 -4.66 24.04
N VAL A 279 -2.77 -5.88 23.75
CA VAL A 279 -4.03 -6.44 24.25
C VAL A 279 -3.76 -7.80 24.84
N ASP A 280 -4.30 -8.05 26.03
CA ASP A 280 -4.31 -9.37 26.67
C ASP A 280 -5.75 -9.74 27.04
N ASN A 281 -6.25 -10.84 26.48
CA ASN A 281 -7.60 -11.36 26.71
C ASN A 281 -8.71 -10.29 26.63
N GLY A 282 -8.70 -9.48 25.57
CA GLY A 282 -9.68 -8.42 25.33
C GLY A 282 -9.50 -7.15 26.17
N THR A 283 -8.41 -7.04 26.94
CA THR A 283 -8.07 -5.83 27.73
C THR A 283 -6.96 -5.06 27.04
N PHE A 284 -7.23 -3.82 26.64
CA PHE A 284 -6.27 -2.91 26.02
C PHE A 284 -5.38 -2.24 27.08
N ASN A 285 -4.05 -2.37 26.95
CA ASN A 285 -3.10 -1.92 27.96
C ASN A 285 -2.73 -0.43 27.80
N GLU A 286 -3.69 0.46 28.08
CA GLU A 286 -3.57 1.90 27.85
C GLU A 286 -2.51 2.58 28.73
N GLU A 287 -2.36 2.14 29.98
CA GLU A 287 -1.41 2.72 30.94
C GLU A 287 0.04 2.48 30.49
N LEU A 288 0.40 1.22 30.19
CA LEU A 288 1.72 0.86 29.67
C LEU A 288 2.05 1.61 28.38
N LEU A 289 1.07 1.67 27.46
CA LEU A 289 1.24 2.33 26.18
C LEU A 289 1.48 3.83 26.35
N THR A 290 0.75 4.47 27.26
CA THR A 290 0.92 5.89 27.58
C THR A 290 2.31 6.15 28.17
N GLU A 291 2.77 5.31 29.09
CA GLU A 291 4.11 5.44 29.67
C GLU A 291 5.20 5.36 28.58
N GLU A 292 5.13 4.35 27.71
CA GLU A 292 6.12 4.16 26.65
C GLU A 292 6.08 5.25 25.57
N LEU A 293 4.90 5.78 25.23
CA LEU A 293 4.76 6.91 24.31
C LEU A 293 5.28 8.24 24.90
N MET A 294 5.26 8.40 26.22
CA MET A 294 5.79 9.59 26.91
C MET A 294 7.27 9.49 27.26
N LYS A 295 7.81 8.27 27.32
CA LYS A 295 9.21 7.95 27.64
C LYS A 295 10.26 8.72 26.83
N PRO A 296 10.08 9.04 25.53
CA PRO A 296 11.06 9.83 24.79
C PRO A 296 11.32 11.21 25.42
N GLY A 297 10.38 11.77 26.19
CA GLY A 297 10.57 13.02 26.94
C GLY A 297 11.62 12.95 28.06
N LYS A 298 12.13 11.75 28.38
CA LYS A 298 13.27 11.57 29.30
C LYS A 298 14.62 11.78 28.62
N VAL A 299 14.66 11.84 27.29
CA VAL A 299 15.89 12.06 26.50
C VAL A 299 16.13 13.58 26.38
N PRO A 300 17.35 14.08 26.61
CA PRO A 300 17.64 15.52 26.51
C PRO A 300 17.21 16.13 25.16
N GLY A 301 16.44 17.22 25.22
CA GLY A 301 15.94 17.93 24.05
C GLY A 301 14.79 17.25 23.31
N CYS A 302 14.32 16.08 23.78
CA CYS A 302 13.17 15.39 23.21
C CYS A 302 11.91 15.66 24.03
N SER A 303 10.75 15.45 23.40
CA SER A 303 9.46 15.37 24.08
C SER A 303 8.92 13.95 24.02
N GLY A 304 7.97 13.64 24.92
CA GLY A 304 7.04 12.54 24.67
C GLY A 304 6.16 12.83 23.44
N THR A 305 5.27 11.90 23.10
CA THR A 305 4.31 12.17 22.02
C THR A 305 3.51 13.44 22.25
N ARG A 306 3.38 14.24 21.19
CA ARG A 306 2.53 15.44 21.16
C ARG A 306 1.08 15.10 20.83
N ASN A 307 0.85 13.91 20.29
CA ASN A 307 -0.44 13.47 19.74
C ASN A 307 -0.97 12.21 20.46
N LEU A 308 -0.86 12.15 21.80
CA LEU A 308 -1.21 10.95 22.58
C LEU A 308 -2.62 10.44 22.30
N ALA A 309 -3.62 11.33 22.24
CA ALA A 309 -5.01 10.95 21.98
C ALA A 309 -5.18 10.27 20.61
N ASP A 310 -4.52 10.82 19.58
CA ASP A 310 -4.50 10.25 18.23
C ASP A 310 -3.77 8.92 18.22
N ASN A 311 -2.61 8.81 18.89
CA ASN A 311 -1.87 7.56 18.98
C ASN A 311 -2.72 6.43 19.59
N LEU A 312 -3.40 6.71 20.71
CA LEU A 312 -4.26 5.73 21.38
C LEU A 312 -5.46 5.36 20.50
N SER A 313 -6.05 6.34 19.78
CA SER A 313 -7.19 6.09 18.89
C SER A 313 -6.81 5.26 17.67
N ASP A 314 -5.69 5.57 17.04
CA ASP A 314 -5.22 4.90 15.83
C ASP A 314 -4.73 3.47 16.15
N LEU A 315 -4.08 3.23 17.29
CA LEU A 315 -3.73 1.87 17.74
C LEU A 315 -4.99 1.02 18.01
N LYS A 316 -6.04 1.63 18.55
CA LYS A 316 -7.36 0.98 18.71
C LYS A 316 -7.99 0.67 17.35
N ALA A 317 -7.85 1.55 16.37
CA ALA A 317 -8.29 1.34 14.99
C ALA A 317 -7.52 0.19 14.31
N GLN A 318 -6.21 0.07 14.54
CA GLN A 318 -5.39 -1.06 14.07
C GLN A 318 -5.81 -2.40 14.68
N VAL A 319 -6.10 -2.42 15.98
CA VAL A 319 -6.66 -3.61 16.65
C VAL A 319 -7.99 -4.03 16.00
N ALA A 320 -8.88 -3.08 15.70
CA ALA A 320 -10.14 -3.35 15.00
C ALA A 320 -9.94 -3.89 13.59
N ALA A 321 -8.99 -3.33 12.85
CA ALA A 321 -8.62 -3.80 11.52
C ALA A 321 -8.15 -5.25 11.56
N ASN A 322 -7.26 -5.58 12.50
CA ASN A 322 -6.80 -6.96 12.71
C ASN A 322 -7.95 -7.90 13.10
N GLN A 323 -8.87 -7.46 13.96
CA GLN A 323 -10.05 -8.25 14.35
C GLN A 323 -10.91 -8.61 13.13
N ARG A 324 -11.09 -7.67 12.18
CA ARG A 324 -11.79 -7.95 10.92
C ARG A 324 -11.06 -9.00 10.08
N GLY A 325 -9.72 -8.94 10.05
CA GLY A 325 -8.88 -9.94 9.40
C GLY A 325 -9.09 -11.34 9.97
N ILE A 326 -9.05 -11.48 11.30
CA ILE A 326 -9.30 -12.75 12.02
C ILE A 326 -10.66 -13.34 11.64
N GLN A 327 -11.71 -12.51 11.66
CA GLN A 327 -13.06 -12.95 11.33
C GLN A 327 -13.13 -13.51 9.91
N LEU A 328 -12.63 -12.76 8.93
CA LEU A 328 -12.72 -13.16 7.52
C LEU A 328 -11.86 -14.40 7.20
N VAL A 329 -10.67 -14.50 7.83
CA VAL A 329 -9.84 -15.71 7.73
C VAL A 329 -10.58 -16.91 8.33
N GLY A 330 -11.23 -16.73 9.49
CA GLY A 330 -12.03 -17.78 10.12
C GLY A 330 -13.21 -18.23 9.25
N GLU A 331 -13.92 -17.28 8.62
CA GLU A 331 -14.98 -17.56 7.65
C GLU A 331 -14.45 -18.39 6.46
N LEU A 332 -13.28 -18.03 5.93
CA LEU A 332 -12.64 -18.75 4.83
C LEU A 332 -12.22 -20.18 5.22
N ILE A 333 -11.63 -20.37 6.40
CA ILE A 333 -11.28 -21.70 6.92
C ILE A 333 -12.54 -22.53 7.16
N SER A 334 -13.64 -21.91 7.60
CA SER A 334 -14.91 -22.61 7.82
C SER A 334 -15.53 -23.11 6.52
N GLU A 335 -15.38 -22.34 5.43
CA GLU A 335 -15.89 -22.67 4.09
C GLU A 335 -15.07 -23.79 3.41
N TYR A 336 -13.73 -23.71 3.47
CA TYR A 336 -12.85 -24.56 2.66
C TYR A 336 -12.02 -25.58 3.44
N GLY A 337 -11.89 -25.43 4.75
CA GLY A 337 -10.96 -26.21 5.57
C GLY A 337 -9.58 -25.54 5.70
N LEU A 338 -8.90 -25.85 6.80
CA LEU A 338 -7.60 -25.25 7.14
C LEU A 338 -6.50 -25.71 6.19
N ASP A 339 -6.47 -27.00 5.89
CA ASP A 339 -5.53 -27.65 4.99
C ASP A 339 -5.61 -27.07 3.57
N VAL A 340 -6.82 -26.95 3.03
CA VAL A 340 -7.06 -26.34 1.72
C VAL A 340 -6.63 -24.88 1.72
N THR A 341 -7.05 -24.11 2.73
CA THR A 341 -6.71 -22.68 2.82
C THR A 341 -5.19 -22.46 2.85
N GLN A 342 -4.45 -23.25 3.65
CA GLN A 342 -3.00 -23.16 3.74
C GLN A 342 -2.31 -23.63 2.45
N ALA A 343 -2.81 -24.69 1.80
CA ALA A 343 -2.27 -25.18 0.54
C ALA A 343 -2.36 -24.11 -0.56
N TYR A 344 -3.50 -23.43 -0.70
CA TYR A 344 -3.66 -22.35 -1.68
C TYR A 344 -2.81 -21.11 -1.38
N MET A 345 -2.52 -20.81 -0.11
CA MET A 345 -1.52 -19.77 0.22
C MET A 345 -0.14 -20.14 -0.31
N SER A 346 0.31 -21.37 -0.08
CA SER A 346 1.59 -21.87 -0.59
C SER A 346 1.63 -21.85 -2.12
N HIS A 347 0.54 -22.24 -2.79
CA HIS A 347 0.44 -22.19 -4.25
C HIS A 347 0.59 -20.76 -4.79
N ILE A 348 0.02 -19.76 -4.11
CA ILE A 348 0.14 -18.34 -4.49
C ILE A 348 1.60 -17.86 -4.36
N GLN A 349 2.30 -18.26 -3.29
CA GLN A 349 3.71 -17.92 -3.11
C GLN A 349 4.60 -18.62 -4.14
N ASN A 350 4.36 -19.92 -4.39
CA ASN A 350 5.10 -20.68 -5.40
C ASN A 350 4.92 -20.09 -6.81
N ASN A 351 3.70 -19.65 -7.15
CA ASN A 351 3.44 -18.99 -8.43
C ASN A 351 4.21 -17.67 -8.57
N ALA A 352 4.32 -16.88 -7.49
CA ALA A 352 5.11 -15.66 -7.49
C ALA A 352 6.62 -15.94 -7.63
N GLU A 353 7.12 -17.01 -7.00
CA GLU A 353 8.50 -17.47 -7.16
C GLU A 353 8.80 -17.88 -8.61
N LEU A 354 7.92 -18.69 -9.22
CA LEU A 354 8.09 -19.12 -10.62
C LEU A 354 8.16 -17.94 -11.57
N ALA A 355 7.26 -16.95 -11.40
CA ALA A 355 7.25 -15.75 -12.24
C ALA A 355 8.56 -14.94 -12.12
N VAL A 356 9.10 -14.81 -10.90
CA VAL A 356 10.41 -14.15 -10.71
C VAL A 356 11.54 -14.97 -11.32
N ARG A 357 11.52 -16.31 -11.16
CA ARG A 357 12.54 -17.18 -11.78
C ARG A 357 12.58 -17.01 -13.29
N ASP A 358 11.42 -17.07 -13.95
CA ASP A 358 11.34 -16.93 -15.41
C ASP A 358 11.83 -15.57 -15.90
N MET A 359 11.48 -14.50 -15.19
CA MET A 359 11.99 -13.15 -15.44
C MET A 359 13.52 -13.09 -15.28
N LEU A 360 14.09 -13.67 -14.21
CA LEU A 360 15.54 -13.68 -13.99
C LEU A 360 16.28 -14.46 -15.08
N LYS A 361 15.73 -15.57 -15.60
CA LYS A 361 16.30 -16.31 -16.73
C LYS A 361 16.34 -15.47 -18.00
N GLU A 362 15.30 -14.71 -18.27
CA GLU A 362 15.27 -13.80 -19.43
C GLU A 362 16.30 -12.69 -19.28
N ILE A 363 16.40 -12.07 -18.10
CA ILE A 363 17.40 -11.04 -17.82
C ILE A 363 18.82 -11.61 -17.96
N ALA A 364 19.08 -12.81 -17.44
CA ALA A 364 20.39 -13.47 -17.54
C ALA A 364 20.81 -13.69 -18.99
N ARG A 365 19.91 -14.24 -19.83
CA ARG A 365 20.12 -14.40 -21.28
C ARG A 365 20.43 -13.09 -21.97
N ASN A 366 19.64 -12.06 -21.66
CA ASN A 366 19.80 -10.73 -22.23
C ASN A 366 21.13 -10.09 -21.81
N ALA A 367 21.52 -10.21 -20.54
CA ALA A 367 22.78 -9.71 -20.02
C ALA A 367 23.97 -10.39 -20.70
N LEU A 368 24.00 -11.74 -20.72
CA LEU A 368 25.04 -12.52 -21.38
C LEU A 368 25.18 -12.15 -22.87
N SER A 369 24.06 -12.00 -23.58
CA SER A 369 24.09 -11.63 -25.00
C SER A 369 24.67 -10.24 -25.28
N LYS A 370 24.49 -9.28 -24.35
CA LYS A 370 24.90 -7.87 -24.53
C LYS A 370 26.29 -7.58 -23.98
N THR A 371 26.65 -8.18 -22.85
CA THR A 371 27.86 -7.84 -22.09
C THR A 371 28.85 -8.99 -21.96
N GLY A 372 28.46 -10.21 -22.35
CA GLY A 372 29.24 -11.42 -22.11
C GLY A 372 29.29 -11.87 -20.65
N SER A 373 28.46 -11.29 -19.77
CA SER A 373 28.45 -11.56 -18.33
C SER A 373 27.02 -11.64 -17.79
N SER A 374 26.78 -12.56 -16.85
CA SER A 374 25.55 -12.64 -16.06
C SER A 374 25.62 -11.81 -14.76
N VAL A 375 26.65 -10.97 -14.62
CA VAL A 375 26.84 -10.08 -13.48
C VAL A 375 26.46 -8.65 -13.86
N LEU A 376 25.53 -8.07 -13.09
CA LEU A 376 25.07 -6.69 -13.22
C LEU A 376 25.54 -5.87 -12.02
N GLN A 377 25.88 -4.60 -12.23
CA GLN A 377 26.39 -3.73 -11.16
C GLN A 377 25.86 -2.31 -11.27
N ALA A 378 25.57 -1.70 -10.13
CA ALA A 378 25.30 -0.27 -10.05
C ALA A 378 25.72 0.32 -8.71
N THR A 379 26.05 1.60 -8.77
CA THR A 379 26.30 2.45 -7.61
C THR A 379 25.47 3.72 -7.75
N GLU A 380 24.88 4.14 -6.64
CA GLU A 380 24.39 5.50 -6.45
C GLU A 380 24.84 6.03 -5.08
N TYR A 381 24.68 7.34 -4.88
CA TYR A 381 25.15 8.04 -3.70
C TYR A 381 24.01 8.79 -3.03
N MET A 382 24.00 8.74 -1.70
CA MET A 382 23.26 9.70 -0.88
C MET A 382 23.87 11.11 -1.03
N ASP A 383 23.12 12.17 -0.73
CA ASP A 383 23.60 13.55 -0.89
C ASP A 383 24.82 13.89 -0.02
N ASN A 384 25.08 13.13 1.06
CA ASN A 384 26.28 13.24 1.89
C ASN A 384 27.50 12.48 1.32
N GLY A 385 27.37 11.81 0.17
CA GLY A 385 28.41 11.03 -0.48
C GLY A 385 28.48 9.56 -0.07
N THR A 386 27.64 9.07 0.84
CA THR A 386 27.62 7.64 1.20
C THR A 386 27.17 6.79 0.00
N PRO A 387 27.97 5.79 -0.44
CA PRO A 387 27.61 4.95 -1.56
C PRO A 387 26.62 3.84 -1.16
N ILE A 388 25.69 3.52 -2.06
CA ILE A 388 24.92 2.28 -2.06
C ILE A 388 25.35 1.49 -3.30
N ASN A 389 25.92 0.31 -3.06
CA ASN A 389 26.46 -0.57 -4.09
C ASN A 389 25.64 -1.84 -4.20
N LEU A 390 25.41 -2.29 -5.43
CA LEU A 390 24.78 -3.58 -5.70
C LEU A 390 25.53 -4.30 -6.81
N THR A 391 25.88 -5.55 -6.55
CA THR A 391 26.26 -6.55 -7.55
C THR A 391 25.20 -7.63 -7.60
N VAL A 392 24.68 -7.93 -8.79
CA VAL A 392 23.70 -8.99 -9.01
C VAL A 392 24.35 -10.08 -9.86
N THR A 393 24.50 -11.28 -9.30
CA THR A 393 24.95 -12.46 -10.05
C THR A 393 23.75 -13.32 -10.39
N LEU A 394 23.48 -13.50 -11.68
CA LEU A 394 22.33 -14.25 -12.18
C LEU A 394 22.72 -15.68 -12.57
N ASP A 395 21.87 -16.64 -12.24
CA ASP A 395 21.90 -18.01 -12.75
C ASP A 395 20.80 -18.22 -13.79
N GLU A 396 21.19 -18.43 -15.04
CA GLU A 396 20.27 -18.63 -16.17
C GLU A 396 19.49 -19.95 -16.09
N ASN A 397 20.06 -21.00 -15.48
CA ASN A 397 19.43 -22.33 -15.47
C ASN A 397 18.41 -22.42 -14.35
N GLU A 398 18.79 -21.97 -13.15
CA GLU A 398 17.93 -22.01 -11.98
C GLU A 398 16.91 -20.86 -11.95
N GLY A 399 17.18 -19.75 -12.66
CA GLY A 399 16.44 -18.51 -12.51
C GLY A 399 16.63 -17.90 -11.12
N SER A 400 17.83 -18.01 -10.56
CA SER A 400 18.16 -17.50 -9.23
C SER A 400 19.11 -16.29 -9.33
N ALA A 401 19.16 -15.48 -8.28
CA ALA A 401 20.04 -14.32 -8.22
C ALA A 401 20.71 -14.17 -6.85
N ILE A 402 21.95 -13.71 -6.85
CA ILE A 402 22.63 -13.22 -5.64
C ILE A 402 22.67 -11.70 -5.74
N CYS A 403 21.94 -11.01 -4.87
CA CYS A 403 22.00 -9.56 -4.70
C CYS A 403 22.96 -9.23 -3.55
N ASP A 404 24.17 -8.80 -3.90
CA ASP A 404 25.25 -8.49 -2.96
C ASP A 404 25.47 -6.98 -2.82
N PHE A 405 25.23 -6.46 -1.62
CA PHE A 405 25.41 -5.05 -1.27
C PHE A 405 26.81 -4.74 -0.70
N THR A 406 27.75 -5.68 -0.79
CA THR A 406 29.15 -5.46 -0.39
C THR A 406 29.76 -4.23 -1.08
N GLY A 407 30.48 -3.42 -0.31
CA GLY A 407 31.00 -2.12 -0.73
C GLY A 407 30.05 -0.95 -0.44
N THR A 408 28.80 -1.19 -0.04
CA THR A 408 27.92 -0.15 0.49
C THR A 408 28.53 0.51 1.73
N GLY A 409 28.34 1.81 1.90
CA GLY A 409 28.94 2.58 2.98
C GLY A 409 28.54 2.08 4.37
N VAL A 410 29.42 2.33 5.35
CA VAL A 410 29.18 2.01 6.77
C VAL A 410 28.01 2.82 7.34
N GLU A 411 27.51 2.41 8.49
CA GLU A 411 26.58 3.20 9.31
C GLU A 411 27.02 4.67 9.38
N VAL A 412 26.07 5.58 9.19
CA VAL A 412 26.33 7.01 9.21
C VAL A 412 25.93 7.61 10.56
N TRP A 413 26.71 8.60 11.01
CA TRP A 413 26.34 9.46 12.13
C TRP A 413 25.21 10.41 11.73
N GLY A 414 23.99 9.88 11.74
CA GLY A 414 22.80 10.56 11.25
C GLY A 414 21.65 9.56 11.08
N ASN A 415 20.58 9.98 10.42
CA ASN A 415 19.33 9.22 10.35
C ASN A 415 19.08 8.51 9.02
N LEU A 416 20.04 8.52 8.11
CA LEU A 416 19.91 7.86 6.80
C LEU A 416 20.14 6.35 6.87
N ASN A 417 20.34 5.78 8.06
CA ASN A 417 20.51 4.34 8.21
C ASN A 417 19.19 3.62 7.95
N ALA A 418 19.17 2.69 7.01
CA ALA A 418 18.02 1.89 6.65
C ALA A 418 18.11 0.51 7.32
N PRO A 419 17.12 0.10 8.13
CA PRO A 419 17.09 -1.26 8.65
C PRO A 419 17.03 -2.29 7.51
N ARG A 420 17.59 -3.49 7.75
CA ARG A 420 17.62 -4.60 6.78
C ARG A 420 16.27 -4.85 6.09
N ALA A 421 15.18 -4.75 6.86
CA ALA A 421 13.80 -4.90 6.39
C ALA A 421 13.42 -3.96 5.22
N ILE A 422 13.99 -2.75 5.18
CA ILE A 422 13.79 -1.79 4.08
C ILE A 422 14.43 -2.32 2.80
N THR A 423 15.67 -2.80 2.88
CA THR A 423 16.40 -3.32 1.71
C THR A 423 15.65 -4.48 1.07
N LEU A 424 15.13 -5.40 1.89
CA LEU A 424 14.30 -6.51 1.41
C LEU A 424 13.00 -6.02 0.75
N SER A 425 12.34 -5.02 1.34
CA SER A 425 11.12 -4.42 0.78
C SER A 425 11.38 -3.75 -0.57
N ALA A 426 12.49 -3.02 -0.70
CA ALA A 426 12.91 -2.40 -1.95
C ALA A 426 13.20 -3.44 -3.04
N LEU A 427 13.86 -4.54 -2.70
CA LEU A 427 14.11 -5.65 -3.64
C LEU A 427 12.81 -6.33 -4.09
N ILE A 428 11.92 -6.70 -3.16
CA ILE A 428 10.60 -7.29 -3.47
C ILE A 428 9.85 -6.40 -4.45
N TYR A 429 9.78 -5.11 -4.16
CA TYR A 429 9.13 -4.12 -5.00
C TYR A 429 9.73 -4.08 -6.41
N CYS A 430 11.06 -4.00 -6.53
CA CYS A 430 11.73 -3.94 -7.83
C CYS A 430 11.52 -5.21 -8.63
N LEU A 431 11.65 -6.38 -8.00
CA LEU A 431 11.43 -7.67 -8.66
C LEU A 431 10.01 -7.76 -9.22
N ARG A 432 8.99 -7.41 -8.41
CA ARG A 432 7.60 -7.40 -8.89
C ARG A 432 7.37 -6.38 -10.01
N CYS A 433 8.01 -5.21 -9.98
CA CYS A 433 7.93 -4.25 -11.08
C CYS A 433 8.52 -4.79 -12.40
N MET A 434 9.45 -5.76 -12.35
CA MET A 434 10.10 -6.33 -13.53
C MET A 434 9.40 -7.55 -14.12
N VAL A 435 8.56 -8.26 -13.35
CA VAL A 435 7.91 -9.52 -13.77
C VAL A 435 6.96 -9.38 -14.98
N GLY A 436 6.59 -8.17 -15.38
CA GLY A 436 5.92 -7.91 -16.67
C GLY A 436 4.47 -8.37 -16.79
N HIS A 437 3.94 -9.08 -15.79
CA HIS A 437 2.53 -9.43 -15.64
C HIS A 437 2.09 -9.33 -14.18
N ASP A 438 0.77 -9.41 -13.95
CA ASP A 438 0.22 -9.30 -12.60
C ASP A 438 0.61 -10.51 -11.74
N VAL A 439 1.38 -10.23 -10.69
CA VAL A 439 1.74 -11.17 -9.63
C VAL A 439 1.43 -10.51 -8.28
N PRO A 440 0.73 -11.21 -7.38
CA PRO A 440 0.54 -10.73 -6.01
C PRO A 440 1.88 -10.49 -5.34
N LEU A 441 2.01 -9.37 -4.64
CA LEU A 441 3.24 -8.98 -3.99
C LEU A 441 3.39 -9.74 -2.66
N ASN A 442 4.20 -10.80 -2.67
CA ASN A 442 4.32 -11.72 -1.55
C ASN A 442 5.77 -12.27 -1.42
N GLN A 443 6.03 -13.07 -0.38
CA GLN A 443 7.37 -13.58 -0.09
C GLN A 443 7.97 -14.45 -1.22
N GLY A 444 7.13 -15.09 -2.03
CA GLY A 444 7.57 -15.90 -3.17
C GLY A 444 8.49 -15.14 -4.12
N CYS A 445 8.33 -13.82 -4.25
CA CYS A 445 9.19 -13.00 -5.08
C CYS A 445 10.67 -12.97 -4.62
N LEU A 446 10.97 -13.19 -3.33
CA LEU A 446 12.34 -13.24 -2.81
C LEU A 446 12.93 -14.64 -2.71
N ASN A 447 12.11 -15.69 -2.74
CA ASN A 447 12.60 -17.07 -2.63
C ASN A 447 13.75 -17.42 -3.60
N PRO A 448 13.76 -16.96 -4.88
CA PRO A 448 14.87 -17.25 -5.78
C PRO A 448 16.07 -16.30 -5.62
N VAL A 449 16.03 -15.35 -4.67
CA VAL A 449 17.03 -14.30 -4.51
C VAL A 449 17.75 -14.40 -3.16
N ARG A 450 19.05 -14.67 -3.21
CA ARG A 450 19.91 -14.59 -2.02
C ARG A 450 20.40 -13.16 -1.82
N VAL A 451 20.08 -12.56 -0.68
CA VAL A 451 20.44 -11.16 -0.37
C VAL A 451 21.57 -11.10 0.65
N ILE A 452 22.70 -10.51 0.26
CA ILE A 452 23.84 -10.23 1.14
C ILE A 452 23.85 -8.74 1.47
N ILE A 453 23.75 -8.41 2.76
CA ILE A 453 23.85 -7.05 3.28
C ILE A 453 25.00 -7.06 4.30
N PRO A 454 26.03 -6.21 4.14
CA PRO A 454 27.12 -6.14 5.11
C PRO A 454 26.63 -5.65 6.47
N GLU A 455 26.97 -6.38 7.53
CA GLU A 455 26.71 -5.97 8.91
C GLU A 455 27.41 -4.64 9.23
N GLY A 456 26.73 -3.73 9.93
CA GLY A 456 27.26 -2.40 10.26
C GLY A 456 27.32 -1.43 9.08
N SER A 457 26.72 -1.79 7.93
CA SER A 457 26.51 -0.86 6.82
C SER A 457 25.33 0.08 7.09
N ILE A 458 25.19 1.12 6.27
CA ILE A 458 23.99 1.97 6.26
C ILE A 458 22.70 1.17 5.99
N LEU A 459 22.78 -0.08 5.50
CA LEU A 459 21.65 -0.96 5.20
C LEU A 459 21.41 -2.07 6.26
N ASP A 460 22.31 -2.19 7.24
CA ASP A 460 22.11 -3.02 8.44
C ASP A 460 22.83 -2.36 9.62
N PRO A 461 22.28 -1.23 10.11
CA PRO A 461 22.90 -0.46 11.17
C PRO A 461 22.80 -1.17 12.52
N SER A 462 23.56 -0.64 13.48
CA SER A 462 23.49 -0.97 14.89
C SER A 462 22.10 -0.66 15.49
N ASP A 463 21.87 -1.19 16.69
CA ASP A 463 20.58 -1.15 17.36
C ASP A 463 20.17 0.27 17.83
N ASP A 464 21.15 1.12 18.11
CA ASP A 464 20.96 2.49 18.62
C ASP A 464 21.00 3.56 17.51
N ALA A 465 21.27 3.17 16.27
CA ALA A 465 21.37 4.10 15.15
C ALA A 465 20.05 4.82 14.88
N ALA A 466 20.12 6.11 14.54
CA ALA A 466 18.99 6.84 13.99
C ALA A 466 18.63 6.29 12.59
N VAL A 467 17.34 6.08 12.33
CA VAL A 467 16.86 5.37 11.11
C VAL A 467 15.77 6.10 10.35
N VAL A 468 15.23 7.21 10.87
CA VAL A 468 14.00 7.79 10.31
C VAL A 468 14.15 8.20 8.84
N GLY A 469 15.31 8.73 8.46
CA GLY A 469 15.65 9.06 7.08
C GLY A 469 15.91 7.83 6.20
N GLY A 470 16.28 6.69 6.78
CA GLY A 470 16.46 5.42 6.09
C GLY A 470 15.19 4.97 5.36
N ASN A 471 14.05 5.06 6.04
CA ASN A 471 12.73 4.71 5.50
C ASN A 471 12.29 5.56 4.32
N VAL A 472 12.53 6.86 4.38
CA VAL A 472 11.95 7.82 3.43
C VAL A 472 12.91 8.32 2.36
N LEU A 473 14.22 8.10 2.53
CA LEU A 473 15.27 8.60 1.63
C LEU A 473 16.18 7.47 1.14
N THR A 474 16.81 6.73 2.04
CA THR A 474 17.74 5.64 1.65
C THR A 474 17.00 4.52 0.93
N SER A 475 15.75 4.22 1.33
CA SER A 475 14.88 3.28 0.62
C SER A 475 14.69 3.61 -0.87
N GLN A 476 14.49 4.90 -1.20
CA GLN A 476 14.39 5.38 -2.58
C GLN A 476 15.69 5.15 -3.33
N ARG A 477 16.83 5.38 -2.66
CA ARG A 477 18.15 5.18 -3.24
C ARG A 477 18.45 3.69 -3.51
N ILE A 478 18.01 2.78 -2.64
CA ILE A 478 18.12 1.34 -2.87
C ILE A 478 17.35 0.95 -4.13
N VAL A 479 16.12 1.46 -4.30
CA VAL A 479 15.33 1.22 -5.53
C VAL A 479 16.05 1.75 -6.76
N ASP A 480 16.57 2.97 -6.71
CA ASP A 480 17.35 3.56 -7.80
C ASP A 480 18.54 2.67 -8.18
N VAL A 481 19.30 2.15 -7.21
CA VAL A 481 20.44 1.24 -7.47
C VAL A 481 20.00 -0.08 -8.09
N VAL A 482 18.92 -0.68 -7.57
CA VAL A 482 18.40 -1.95 -8.10
C VAL A 482 17.95 -1.76 -9.55
N LEU A 483 17.07 -0.80 -9.82
CA LEU A 483 16.55 -0.54 -11.17
C LEU A 483 17.66 -0.11 -12.15
N LYS A 484 18.69 0.59 -11.67
CA LYS A 484 19.88 0.93 -12.45
C LYS A 484 20.73 -0.29 -12.80
N ALA A 485 20.98 -1.19 -11.86
CA ALA A 485 21.74 -2.43 -12.11
C ALA A 485 21.05 -3.29 -13.17
N PHE A 486 19.73 -3.44 -13.07
CA PHE A 486 18.90 -4.16 -14.03
C PHE A 486 18.59 -3.38 -15.33
N GLN A 487 19.02 -2.12 -15.43
CA GLN A 487 18.78 -1.23 -16.58
C GLN A 487 17.30 -1.12 -17.00
N VAL A 488 16.40 -1.07 -16.01
CA VAL A 488 14.94 -1.11 -16.21
C VAL A 488 14.41 0.24 -16.71
N CYS A 489 14.72 1.31 -15.97
CA CYS A 489 14.23 2.67 -16.25
C CYS A 489 15.15 3.74 -15.67
N ALA A 490 14.97 4.99 -16.12
CA ALA A 490 15.60 6.16 -15.52
C ALA A 490 15.15 6.35 -14.06
N ALA A 491 15.91 7.11 -13.27
CA ALA A 491 15.58 7.38 -11.88
C ALA A 491 14.30 8.22 -11.77
N SER A 492 13.46 7.92 -10.79
CA SER A 492 12.44 8.87 -10.34
C SER A 492 13.06 9.95 -9.44
N GLN A 493 12.24 10.79 -8.83
CA GLN A 493 12.66 11.86 -7.92
C GLN A 493 13.59 11.43 -6.76
N GLY A 494 13.71 10.13 -6.45
CA GLY A 494 14.64 9.59 -5.45
C GLY A 494 14.45 10.15 -4.03
N CYS A 495 13.26 10.64 -3.70
CA CYS A 495 12.95 11.33 -2.45
C CYS A 495 11.44 11.32 -2.19
N MET A 496 11.02 11.21 -0.93
CA MET A 496 9.61 11.42 -0.52
C MET A 496 9.29 12.88 -0.15
N ASN A 497 10.29 13.76 -0.19
CA ASN A 497 10.19 15.19 0.15
C ASN A 497 9.46 15.45 1.48
N ASN A 498 9.98 14.88 2.56
CA ASN A 498 9.35 14.97 3.88
C ASN A 498 9.37 16.40 4.41
N LEU A 499 8.20 16.83 4.88
CA LEU A 499 7.96 18.08 5.56
C LEU A 499 7.30 17.77 6.90
N THR A 500 7.91 18.22 7.99
CA THR A 500 7.29 18.20 9.31
C THR A 500 7.19 19.59 9.91
N LEU A 501 6.08 19.83 10.58
CA LEU A 501 5.69 21.11 11.17
C LEU A 501 5.09 20.84 12.54
N GLY A 502 5.29 21.74 13.49
CA GLY A 502 4.56 21.67 14.74
C GLY A 502 5.08 22.58 15.84
N GLU A 503 4.48 22.42 17.01
CA GLU A 503 4.76 23.15 18.24
C GLU A 503 4.87 22.15 19.42
N GLU A 504 4.61 22.58 20.65
CA GLU A 504 4.68 21.72 21.83
C GLU A 504 3.50 20.72 21.91
N ASP A 505 2.33 21.08 21.39
CA ASP A 505 1.06 20.39 21.57
C ASP A 505 0.49 19.75 20.29
N TRP A 506 1.14 19.95 19.14
CA TRP A 506 0.73 19.31 17.88
C TRP A 506 1.90 19.08 16.94
N GLY A 507 1.75 18.09 16.06
CA GLY A 507 2.67 17.78 14.98
C GLY A 507 1.93 17.43 13.68
N TYR A 508 2.48 17.86 12.55
CA TYR A 508 2.04 17.55 11.20
C TYR A 508 3.19 16.95 10.39
N TYR A 509 2.87 15.94 9.60
CA TYR A 509 3.80 15.27 8.70
C TYR A 509 3.18 15.10 7.31
N GLU A 510 3.94 15.49 6.28
CA GLU A 510 3.61 15.32 4.88
C GLU A 510 4.78 14.75 4.06
N THR A 511 4.47 13.89 3.09
CA THR A 511 5.34 13.59 1.95
C THR A 511 4.80 14.30 0.73
N VAL A 512 5.68 14.85 -0.09
CA VAL A 512 5.32 15.62 -1.28
C VAL A 512 5.83 14.90 -2.53
N ALA A 513 4.95 14.79 -3.53
CA ALA A 513 5.21 14.10 -4.78
C ALA A 513 6.28 14.78 -5.67
N GLY A 514 6.68 14.12 -6.75
CA GLY A 514 7.63 14.66 -7.73
C GLY A 514 7.57 13.92 -9.06
N GLY A 515 8.68 13.95 -9.81
CA GLY A 515 8.71 13.35 -11.14
C GLY A 515 9.06 11.85 -11.11
N SER A 516 8.34 11.03 -11.88
CA SER A 516 8.74 9.64 -12.12
C SER A 516 9.75 9.51 -13.25
N GLY A 517 10.61 8.50 -13.20
CA GLY A 517 11.55 8.19 -14.29
C GLY A 517 10.84 7.71 -15.55
N ALA A 518 11.42 8.00 -16.71
CA ALA A 518 11.00 7.45 -18.00
C ALA A 518 11.59 6.05 -18.24
N GLY A 519 10.99 5.28 -19.15
CA GLY A 519 11.49 3.96 -19.53
C GLY A 519 11.25 3.59 -20.99
N PRO A 520 11.57 2.35 -21.40
CA PRO A 520 11.47 1.90 -22.78
C PRO A 520 10.02 1.84 -23.28
N GLY A 521 9.53 2.95 -23.83
CA GLY A 521 8.18 3.04 -24.40
C GLY A 521 7.24 4.00 -23.69
N TRP A 522 7.69 4.68 -22.62
CA TRP A 522 6.82 5.56 -21.83
C TRP A 522 7.55 6.76 -21.23
N HIS A 523 6.84 7.90 -21.19
CA HIS A 523 7.24 9.08 -20.43
C HIS A 523 7.03 8.86 -18.93
N GLY A 524 7.81 9.58 -18.12
CA GLY A 524 7.54 9.71 -16.70
C GLY A 524 6.29 10.56 -16.43
N SER A 525 5.55 10.22 -15.38
CA SER A 525 4.43 11.00 -14.86
C SER A 525 4.94 12.09 -13.93
N GLY A 526 4.43 13.32 -14.08
CA GLY A 526 4.77 14.43 -13.20
C GLY A 526 3.87 14.50 -11.96
N GLY A 527 4.41 14.97 -10.84
CA GLY A 527 3.67 15.20 -9.60
C GLY A 527 3.04 13.96 -8.95
N VAL A 528 3.70 12.81 -9.05
CA VAL A 528 3.26 11.53 -8.45
C VAL A 528 4.19 11.05 -7.34
N HIS A 529 3.65 10.31 -6.39
CA HIS A 529 4.47 9.52 -5.46
C HIS A 529 5.07 8.32 -6.21
N THR A 530 6.31 7.97 -5.87
CA THR A 530 7.07 6.95 -6.60
C THR A 530 7.71 5.97 -5.63
N HIS A 531 7.79 4.71 -6.08
CA HIS A 531 8.52 3.64 -5.43
C HIS A 531 8.06 3.34 -3.99
N MET A 532 8.84 3.73 -2.99
CA MET A 532 8.66 3.31 -1.60
C MET A 532 7.49 4.00 -0.89
N THR A 533 6.73 4.83 -1.59
CA THR A 533 5.53 5.51 -1.07
C THR A 533 4.45 5.59 -2.14
N ASN A 534 3.19 5.56 -1.69
CA ASN A 534 2.00 5.78 -2.50
C ASN A 534 0.90 6.48 -1.67
N THR A 535 1.32 7.38 -0.78
CA THR A 535 0.37 8.15 0.03
C THR A 535 -0.42 9.12 -0.84
N ARG A 536 -1.60 9.50 -0.39
CA ARG A 536 -2.33 10.64 -0.94
C ARG A 536 -1.74 11.94 -0.41
N ILE A 537 -1.84 12.97 -1.23
CA ILE A 537 -1.63 14.34 -0.76
C ILE A 537 -2.71 14.68 0.28
N THR A 538 -2.40 15.56 1.21
CA THR A 538 -3.45 16.13 2.07
C THR A 538 -4.22 17.17 1.26
N ASP A 539 -5.55 17.11 1.28
CA ASP A 539 -6.38 18.15 0.66
C ASP A 539 -6.03 19.52 1.23
N VAL A 540 -5.87 20.51 0.34
CA VAL A 540 -5.46 21.87 0.71
C VAL A 540 -6.42 22.46 1.75
N GLU A 541 -7.73 22.31 1.55
CA GLU A 541 -8.74 22.80 2.50
C GLU A 541 -8.61 22.14 3.87
N ILE A 542 -8.23 20.86 3.93
CA ILE A 542 -7.99 20.17 5.20
C ILE A 542 -6.74 20.70 5.88
N VAL A 543 -5.65 20.95 5.13
CA VAL A 543 -4.43 21.56 5.67
C VAL A 543 -4.73 22.94 6.26
N GLU A 544 -5.38 23.81 5.49
CA GLU A 544 -5.67 25.19 5.91
C GLU A 544 -6.70 25.27 7.05
N ARG A 545 -7.62 24.31 7.13
CA ARG A 545 -8.61 24.24 8.21
C ARG A 545 -8.02 23.74 9.52
N ARG A 546 -7.07 22.78 9.47
CA ARG A 546 -6.56 22.11 10.68
C ARG A 546 -5.26 22.72 11.21
N TYR A 547 -4.47 23.38 10.37
CA TYR A 547 -3.13 23.84 10.76
C TYR A 547 -2.93 25.33 10.43
N PRO A 548 -2.05 26.04 11.17
CA PRO A 548 -1.84 27.47 11.01
C PRO A 548 -0.96 27.80 9.80
N MET A 549 -1.34 27.35 8.61
CA MET A 549 -0.63 27.59 7.35
C MET A 549 -1.60 27.71 6.17
N LEU A 550 -1.17 28.40 5.11
CA LEU A 550 -1.91 28.57 3.87
C LEU A 550 -1.10 28.02 2.70
N VAL A 551 -1.74 27.27 1.80
CA VAL A 551 -1.12 26.75 0.58
C VAL A 551 -1.32 27.77 -0.54
N THR A 552 -0.33 28.64 -0.73
CA THR A 552 -0.41 29.72 -1.74
C THR A 552 -0.11 29.25 -3.16
N ARG A 553 0.56 28.11 -3.31
CA ARG A 553 0.80 27.48 -4.61
C ARG A 553 1.02 25.98 -4.46
N PHE A 554 0.41 25.21 -5.35
CA PHE A 554 0.74 23.81 -5.56
C PHE A 554 0.56 23.46 -7.05
N SER A 555 1.66 23.33 -7.78
CA SER A 555 1.64 23.09 -9.23
C SER A 555 2.73 22.10 -9.64
N LEU A 556 2.64 21.55 -10.86
CA LEU A 556 3.81 20.95 -11.50
C LEU A 556 4.93 22.00 -11.61
N ARG A 557 6.17 21.52 -11.70
CA ARG A 557 7.39 22.32 -11.90
C ARG A 557 7.86 22.11 -13.34
N PRO A 558 7.43 22.95 -14.30
CA PRO A 558 7.68 22.71 -15.72
C PRO A 558 9.16 22.62 -16.06
N GLY A 559 9.53 21.66 -16.89
CA GLY A 559 10.90 21.49 -17.38
C GLY A 559 11.89 20.98 -16.32
N SER A 560 11.39 20.34 -15.27
CA SER A 560 12.23 19.68 -14.27
C SER A 560 12.48 18.21 -14.59
N GLY A 561 11.67 17.59 -15.44
CA GLY A 561 11.91 16.26 -16.00
C GLY A 561 13.08 16.23 -16.98
N GLY A 562 13.89 15.17 -16.91
CA GLY A 562 15.02 14.94 -17.79
C GLY A 562 14.57 14.69 -19.23
N ARG A 563 15.32 15.23 -20.19
CA ARG A 563 15.03 15.06 -21.62
C ARG A 563 15.44 13.69 -22.12
N GLY A 564 14.78 13.20 -23.16
CA GLY A 564 15.11 11.95 -23.83
C GLY A 564 14.08 11.67 -24.91
N ARG A 565 14.23 10.56 -25.63
CA ARG A 565 13.15 10.05 -26.49
C ARG A 565 11.85 9.94 -25.70
N TRP A 566 11.97 9.46 -24.46
CA TRP A 566 10.94 9.50 -23.45
C TRP A 566 11.38 10.43 -22.32
N ARG A 567 10.61 11.48 -22.09
CA ARG A 567 10.87 12.50 -21.05
C ARG A 567 10.56 11.99 -19.66
N GLY A 568 11.39 12.34 -18.68
CA GLY A 568 11.07 12.16 -17.27
C GLY A 568 9.92 13.06 -16.83
N GLY A 569 9.23 12.67 -15.76
CA GLY A 569 8.12 13.45 -15.20
C GLY A 569 8.62 14.71 -14.51
N ASP A 570 7.82 15.77 -14.55
CA ASP A 570 8.10 17.01 -13.81
C ASP A 570 7.86 16.82 -12.30
N GLY A 571 8.71 17.44 -11.49
CA GLY A 571 8.48 17.63 -10.06
C GLY A 571 7.31 18.57 -9.78
N VAL A 572 7.19 19.00 -8.53
CA VAL A 572 6.16 19.95 -8.07
C VAL A 572 6.77 21.16 -7.40
N LEU A 573 6.02 22.25 -7.39
CA LEU A 573 6.29 23.46 -6.63
C LEU A 573 5.18 23.64 -5.61
N ARG A 574 5.53 23.66 -4.32
CA ARG A 574 4.61 23.82 -3.19
C ARG A 574 5.04 25.01 -2.33
N GLU A 575 4.14 25.97 -2.10
CA GLU A 575 4.39 27.17 -1.29
C GLU A 575 3.43 27.23 -0.09
N LEU A 576 4.00 27.28 1.11
CA LEU A 576 3.27 27.37 2.38
C LEU A 576 3.59 28.68 3.08
N VAL A 577 2.57 29.46 3.43
CA VAL A 577 2.72 30.67 4.27
C VAL A 577 2.27 30.35 5.68
N PHE A 578 3.13 30.60 6.66
CA PHE A 578 2.84 30.31 8.06
C PHE A 578 2.02 31.44 8.70
N ARG A 579 1.03 31.08 9.52
CA ARG A 579 0.15 32.04 10.22
C ARG A 579 0.57 32.25 11.67
N ARG A 580 1.50 31.43 12.18
CA ARG A 580 2.08 31.46 13.52
C ARG A 580 3.53 31.02 13.46
N THR A 581 4.24 31.19 14.57
CA THR A 581 5.57 30.62 14.74
C THR A 581 5.47 29.10 14.82
N VAL A 582 6.21 28.38 13.98
CA VAL A 582 6.23 26.91 13.95
C VAL A 582 7.65 26.39 13.82
N GLN A 583 7.91 25.19 14.33
CA GLN A 583 9.15 24.47 14.02
C GLN A 583 8.99 23.86 12.62
N LEU A 584 9.81 24.28 11.67
CA LEU A 584 9.84 23.75 10.31
C LEU A 584 11.03 22.80 10.14
N SER A 585 10.74 21.55 9.83
CA SER A 585 11.74 20.51 9.57
C SER A 585 11.58 19.97 8.16
N VAL A 586 12.69 19.90 7.42
CA VAL A 586 12.77 19.32 6.08
C VAL A 586 13.74 18.16 6.08
N LEU A 587 13.32 17.00 5.58
CA LEU A 587 14.14 15.80 5.48
C LEU A 587 14.06 15.24 4.05
N THR A 588 15.03 15.64 3.22
CA THR A 588 15.00 15.44 1.77
C THR A 588 16.37 15.05 1.17
N GLU A 589 16.36 14.53 -0.06
CA GLU A 589 17.50 14.03 -0.87
C GLU A 589 17.40 14.51 -2.33
N ARG A 590 18.41 14.24 -3.18
CA ARG A 590 18.49 14.74 -4.57
C ARG A 590 18.54 16.27 -4.64
N ARG A 591 19.21 16.88 -3.66
CA ARG A 591 19.57 18.31 -3.60
C ARG A 591 21.04 18.50 -3.96
N ALA A 592 21.89 17.51 -3.69
CA ALA A 592 23.28 17.48 -4.16
C ALA A 592 23.37 16.81 -5.54
N PHE A 593 22.81 15.60 -5.69
CA PHE A 593 22.86 14.82 -6.93
C PHE A 593 21.55 14.84 -7.72
N GLN A 594 21.65 14.78 -9.05
CA GLN A 594 20.48 14.70 -9.94
C GLN A 594 19.95 13.27 -10.06
N PRO A 595 18.64 13.06 -10.23
CA PRO A 595 18.08 11.81 -10.72
C PRO A 595 18.68 11.43 -12.08
N TYR A 596 19.25 10.23 -12.21
CA TYR A 596 19.93 9.82 -13.43
C TYR A 596 18.95 9.58 -14.59
N GLY A 597 19.37 9.91 -15.82
CA GLY A 597 18.73 9.42 -17.04
C GLY A 597 19.30 8.05 -17.45
N MET A 598 18.64 7.36 -18.38
CA MET A 598 19.05 6.02 -18.81
C MET A 598 19.11 5.90 -20.34
N ASN A 599 20.03 5.09 -20.85
CA ASN A 599 20.20 4.78 -22.27
C ASN A 599 20.28 6.03 -23.17
N GLY A 600 21.02 7.06 -22.73
CA GLY A 600 21.19 8.32 -23.46
C GLY A 600 20.19 9.42 -23.10
N GLY A 601 19.27 9.16 -22.18
CA GLY A 601 18.42 10.20 -21.58
C GLY A 601 19.18 11.08 -20.59
N GLU A 602 18.77 12.35 -20.51
CA GLU A 602 19.32 13.36 -19.62
C GLU A 602 18.79 13.21 -18.18
N PRO A 603 19.56 13.64 -17.16
CA PRO A 603 19.12 13.62 -15.78
C PRO A 603 17.99 14.61 -15.49
N GLY A 604 17.18 14.30 -14.47
CA GLY A 604 16.16 15.21 -13.94
C GLY A 604 16.79 16.39 -13.17
N ALA A 605 16.01 17.45 -12.97
CA ALA A 605 16.42 18.58 -12.16
C ALA A 605 16.43 18.23 -10.66
N ARG A 606 17.42 18.76 -9.92
CA ARG A 606 17.50 18.64 -8.46
C ARG A 606 16.32 19.33 -7.77
N GLY A 607 16.02 18.88 -6.56
CA GLY A 607 15.12 19.58 -5.65
C GLY A 607 15.77 20.80 -5.01
N LEU A 608 14.96 21.68 -4.43
CA LEU A 608 15.40 22.90 -3.73
C LEU A 608 14.38 23.28 -2.64
N ASN A 609 14.88 23.59 -1.44
CA ASN A 609 14.08 24.02 -0.30
C ASN A 609 14.45 25.47 0.05
N LEU A 610 13.50 26.39 -0.02
CA LEU A 610 13.72 27.81 0.27
C LEU A 610 12.80 28.28 1.40
N LEU A 611 13.31 29.16 2.25
CA LEU A 611 12.52 29.93 3.21
C LEU A 611 12.62 31.40 2.83
N GLN A 612 11.49 31.99 2.45
CA GLN A 612 11.36 33.42 2.23
C GLN A 612 10.87 34.07 3.53
N ARG A 613 11.69 34.94 4.11
CA ARG A 613 11.33 35.72 5.30
C ARG A 613 10.42 36.89 4.93
N VAL A 614 9.64 37.37 5.90
CA VAL A 614 8.79 38.58 5.75
C VAL A 614 9.55 39.83 5.30
N ASP A 615 10.85 39.92 5.61
CA ASP A 615 11.73 41.02 5.18
C ASP A 615 12.23 40.89 3.72
N GLY A 616 11.79 39.85 3.01
CA GLY A 616 12.13 39.58 1.62
C GLY A 616 13.37 38.71 1.40
N ARG A 617 14.15 38.38 2.45
CA ARG A 617 15.31 37.48 2.30
C ARG A 617 14.86 36.07 1.89
N ILE A 618 15.57 35.48 0.93
CA ILE A 618 15.37 34.10 0.50
C ILE A 618 16.58 33.27 0.98
N ILE A 619 16.30 32.26 1.79
CA ILE A 619 17.31 31.40 2.44
C ILE A 619 17.18 29.99 1.86
N ASN A 620 18.27 29.42 1.35
CA ASN A 620 18.31 28.01 0.98
C ASN A 620 18.52 27.15 2.24
N LEU A 621 17.55 26.28 2.54
CA LEU A 621 17.60 25.40 3.71
C LEU A 621 18.44 24.13 3.47
N GLY A 622 18.89 23.88 2.24
CA GLY A 622 19.55 22.63 1.87
C GLY A 622 18.59 21.43 1.87
N GLY A 623 19.13 20.21 1.90
CA GLY A 623 18.34 18.98 1.90
C GLY A 623 17.75 18.60 3.25
N LYS A 624 18.41 19.00 4.35
CA LYS A 624 18.06 18.63 5.72
C LYS A 624 18.25 19.83 6.63
N ALA A 625 17.18 20.30 7.25
CA ALA A 625 17.23 21.45 8.15
C ALA A 625 16.05 21.44 9.12
N SER A 626 16.27 21.99 10.30
CA SER A 626 15.24 22.31 11.28
C SER A 626 15.38 23.78 11.70
N VAL A 627 14.36 24.60 11.44
CA VAL A 627 14.40 26.05 11.64
C VAL A 627 13.08 26.56 12.21
N GLN A 628 13.15 27.66 12.97
CA GLN A 628 11.95 28.40 13.33
C GLN A 628 11.47 29.22 12.13
N ALA A 629 10.25 28.95 11.68
CA ALA A 629 9.52 29.80 10.73
C ALA A 629 8.53 30.67 11.51
N PHE A 630 8.46 31.97 11.16
CA PHE A 630 7.61 32.93 11.85
C PHE A 630 6.33 33.21 11.05
N ALA A 631 5.35 33.83 11.70
CA ALA A 631 4.14 34.27 11.02
C ALA A 631 4.48 35.19 9.82
N GLY A 632 3.93 34.88 8.66
CA GLY A 632 4.17 35.57 7.39
C GLY A 632 5.35 35.02 6.58
N ASP A 633 6.22 34.20 7.17
CA ASP A 633 7.26 33.52 6.40
C ASP A 633 6.64 32.52 5.42
N LYS A 634 7.31 32.31 4.29
CA LYS A 634 6.90 31.38 3.24
C LYS A 634 7.96 30.29 3.02
N TYR A 635 7.55 29.04 3.16
CA TYR A 635 8.36 27.89 2.72
C TYR A 635 8.01 27.54 1.27
N ILE A 636 9.04 27.34 0.44
CA ILE A 636 8.92 27.01 -0.98
C ILE A 636 9.71 25.73 -1.24
N MET A 637 8.99 24.66 -1.57
CA MET A 637 9.57 23.39 -2.00
C MET A 637 9.51 23.26 -3.51
N ASN A 638 10.66 22.99 -4.12
CA ASN A 638 10.77 22.50 -5.49
C ASN A 638 11.19 21.03 -5.40
N SER A 639 10.31 20.10 -5.74
CA SER A 639 10.67 18.68 -5.73
C SER A 639 11.53 18.32 -6.96
N PRO A 640 12.31 17.22 -6.89
CA PRO A 640 13.07 16.73 -8.03
C PRO A 640 12.14 16.23 -9.15
N GLY A 641 12.60 16.37 -10.41
CA GLY A 641 11.98 15.68 -11.55
C GLY A 641 12.48 14.24 -11.69
N GLY A 642 11.95 13.49 -12.66
CA GLY A 642 12.48 12.18 -13.05
C GLY A 642 13.51 12.29 -14.18
N GLY A 643 14.39 11.30 -14.34
CA GLY A 643 15.31 11.21 -15.48
C GLY A 643 14.62 10.80 -16.79
N GLY A 644 15.19 11.22 -17.91
CA GLY A 644 14.75 10.83 -19.25
C GLY A 644 15.32 9.48 -19.70
N TYR A 645 14.74 8.90 -20.75
CA TYR A 645 15.16 7.64 -21.35
C TYR A 645 15.36 7.78 -22.87
N GLY A 646 16.48 7.26 -23.38
CA GLY A 646 16.81 7.33 -24.80
C GLY A 646 17.36 8.71 -25.24
N PRO A 647 18.12 8.80 -26.34
CA PRO A 647 18.64 10.07 -26.84
C PRO A 647 17.53 11.08 -27.15
N ALA A 648 17.72 12.36 -26.77
CA ALA A 648 16.73 13.41 -27.03
C ALA A 648 16.54 13.72 -28.53
N SER A 649 17.50 13.36 -29.38
CA SER A 649 17.41 13.45 -30.84
C SER A 649 16.31 12.58 -31.45
N ASP A 650 15.90 11.53 -30.74
CA ASP A 650 14.96 10.53 -31.23
C ASP A 650 13.52 10.81 -30.78
N ALA A 651 13.27 11.98 -30.19
CA ALA A 651 11.93 12.41 -29.80
C ALA A 651 11.07 12.59 -31.06
N ALA A 652 9.91 11.91 -31.11
CA ALA A 652 9.01 11.99 -32.25
C ALA A 652 8.44 13.42 -32.40
N GLU A 653 8.30 13.91 -33.64
CA GLU A 653 7.80 15.26 -33.95
C GLU A 653 6.41 15.56 -33.33
N GLY A 654 5.58 14.53 -33.07
CA GLY A 654 4.26 14.67 -32.43
C GLY A 654 4.30 14.99 -30.93
N ASP A 655 5.45 14.85 -30.27
CA ASP A 655 5.58 15.05 -28.83
C ASP A 655 5.76 16.54 -28.46
N GLN A 656 6.00 17.41 -29.44
CA GLN A 656 5.97 18.88 -29.28
C GLN A 656 4.53 19.43 -29.17
N GLN A 657 3.51 18.65 -29.51
CA GLN A 657 2.11 19.11 -29.50
C GLN A 657 1.47 19.12 -28.10
N ARG A 658 2.06 18.40 -27.12
CA ARG A 658 1.65 18.44 -25.70
C ARG A 658 2.05 19.73 -24.96
N ASP A 659 2.95 20.54 -25.54
CA ASP A 659 3.35 21.85 -25.00
C ASP A 659 2.30 22.96 -25.25
N LYS A 660 1.22 22.66 -25.98
CA LYS A 660 0.02 23.50 -25.89
C LYS A 660 -0.74 23.08 -24.64
N PRO A 661 -0.93 23.95 -23.63
CA PRO A 661 -1.86 23.63 -22.56
C PRO A 661 -3.18 23.24 -23.23
N SER A 662 -3.65 22.02 -22.99
CA SER A 662 -5.07 21.75 -23.23
C SER A 662 -5.80 22.84 -22.45
N ALA A 663 -6.70 23.57 -23.11
CA ALA A 663 -7.45 24.63 -22.44
C ALA A 663 -7.96 24.05 -21.12
N PHE A 664 -7.57 24.66 -19.99
CA PHE A 664 -7.99 24.21 -18.68
C PHE A 664 -9.52 24.20 -18.69
N LEU A 665 -10.11 23.00 -18.73
CA LEU A 665 -11.52 22.83 -18.53
C LEU A 665 -11.75 23.02 -17.04
N GLU A 666 -12.21 24.21 -16.66
CA GLU A 666 -12.63 24.48 -15.29
C GLU A 666 -13.62 23.38 -14.84
N ARG A 667 -13.40 22.81 -13.66
CA ARG A 667 -14.23 21.74 -13.06
C ARG A 667 -14.28 21.93 -11.54
N GLY A 668 -15.24 21.30 -10.88
CA GLY A 668 -15.39 21.31 -9.43
C GLY A 668 -16.32 22.40 -8.91
N SER A 669 -16.52 22.41 -7.59
CA SER A 669 -17.57 23.19 -6.91
C SER A 669 -17.55 24.68 -7.21
N VAL A 670 -16.38 25.30 -7.34
CA VAL A 670 -16.24 26.73 -7.66
C VAL A 670 -16.64 27.05 -9.10
N TYR A 671 -16.27 26.19 -10.06
CA TYR A 671 -16.70 26.33 -11.45
C TYR A 671 -18.19 26.10 -11.59
N GLU A 672 -18.73 25.05 -10.97
CA GLU A 672 -20.16 24.75 -10.97
C GLU A 672 -20.98 25.89 -10.35
N TYR A 673 -20.48 26.48 -9.26
CA TYR A 673 -21.09 27.67 -8.65
C TYR A 673 -21.08 28.87 -9.60
N ARG A 674 -19.95 29.18 -10.26
CA ARG A 674 -19.87 30.30 -11.22
C ARG A 674 -20.76 30.06 -12.44
N ALA A 675 -20.74 28.86 -13.01
CA ALA A 675 -21.59 28.48 -14.13
C ALA A 675 -23.09 28.57 -13.76
N ALA A 676 -23.44 28.24 -12.52
CA ALA A 676 -24.79 28.44 -11.98
C ALA A 676 -25.15 29.91 -11.76
N GLN A 677 -24.17 30.80 -11.54
CA GLN A 677 -24.40 32.25 -11.44
C GLN A 677 -24.53 32.92 -12.81
N GLU A 678 -23.87 32.39 -13.85
CA GLU A 678 -23.95 32.91 -15.22
C GLU A 678 -25.22 32.46 -15.96
N SER A 679 -26.02 31.58 -15.38
CA SER A 679 -27.28 31.06 -15.93
C SER A 679 -28.55 31.75 -15.38
N VAL A 680 -28.40 32.95 -14.79
CA VAL A 680 -29.52 33.81 -14.32
C VAL A 680 -29.70 35.03 -15.20
#